data_AF-A0A522M671-F1
#
_entry.id   AF-A0A522M671-F1
#
_cell.length_a   1.000
_cell.length_b   1.000
_cell.length_c   1.000
_cell.angle_alpha   90.00
_cell.angle_beta   90.00
_cell.angle_gamma   90.00
#
_symmetry.space_group_name_H-M   'P 1'
#
loop_
_entity.id
_entity.type
_entity.pdbx_description
1 polymer ?
#
loop_
_entity_poly.entity_id
_entity_poly.type
_entity_poly.pdbx_seq_one_letter_code
_entity_poly.pdbx_strand_id
1 'polypeptide(L)'
;MLSDRANRIALSPTLRINARATQMRGQGIDVVDFSVGEPDFPTPEVVKRAAKAALDANFTKYTANDGIPDLKKAICAKLERDNGLAYSPDEVIVSAGAKNSLFNVAMALYDEGDDILIPAPYWVSYPDQVKLAKANPVIVPTREEDGFRLSPRDLAAAITPNTKAIILNYPCNPSGATYTREQLEAIAEVCVREQIWVISDEIYEKLTYDGQRFVSIASVNDKIKKLTVVINGFSKAFSMTGWRLGYAAGPREIVAACSKIQSHNTSNATSFVQKAAVTALAECDMDVERMRQEFERRRNAIVYRLRALPEVSCASPSGAFYVLPNVTHYLDREFAGAPIRNTYGLAYYLLKEAHVAVVPGEAFGTSAHVRISFATAMDRIEEGCRRIREALARLEEPRRLRPRALNNVVTKVAAYAETRPVVGLESRNALLAEASAHLAPDAYFEWNAAIAGIVVQLRTNSPHLADFYQENFYPAALEGDLEPHAVIYAVKDIPGREPSGLVSLDTATGFAFNTAFYGQVRTLALQLASEAAARTSGALLAHCAALDVGGHGALVWGGPGSGRTGLLAAALREDGVRLVSSDAVLVRLGAAEPVADLVERKLYLKAKWVGKLPELGKLLERSKLENMVVSRDGCTVDHPGDECPLDRGAAVCVEASRNGRVMLDPYWLGGAARHARRTAPGLAVLLARDPVLPMVQQIDAREAARILASGQLPGAAGKAVPFANPHLVGLDAVRSDLLRAQHERLFAATKVVMLNTAIGSADGAAKRLLELCR
;
A
#
# COMPACT_ATOMS: atom_id res chain seq x y z
N MET A 1 -2.92 -14.70 -21.96
CA MET A 1 -2.97 -13.42 -21.22
C MET A 1 -4.39 -13.19 -20.69
N LEU A 2 -4.51 -12.72 -19.45
CA LEU A 2 -5.78 -12.24 -18.87
C LEU A 2 -5.85 -10.70 -19.02
N SER A 3 -7.02 -10.10 -18.84
CA SER A 3 -7.18 -8.64 -18.94
C SER A 3 -6.51 -7.90 -17.76
N ASP A 4 -6.05 -6.67 -17.98
CA ASP A 4 -5.46 -5.80 -16.94
C ASP A 4 -6.40 -5.65 -15.72
N ARG A 5 -7.72 -5.49 -15.97
CA ARG A 5 -8.74 -5.43 -14.90
C ARG A 5 -8.73 -6.68 -14.00
N ALA A 6 -8.57 -7.87 -14.58
CA ALA A 6 -8.51 -9.11 -13.82
C ALA A 6 -7.22 -9.23 -13.00
N ASN A 7 -6.09 -8.71 -13.52
CA ASN A 7 -4.80 -8.71 -12.82
C ASN A 7 -4.74 -7.69 -11.67
N ARG A 8 -5.58 -6.65 -11.66
CA ARG A 8 -5.61 -5.60 -10.62
C ARG A 8 -6.37 -5.97 -9.35
N ILE A 9 -7.16 -7.04 -9.36
CA ILE A 9 -7.94 -7.49 -8.20
C ILE A 9 -7.26 -8.65 -7.50
N ALA A 10 -7.33 -8.66 -6.17
CA ALA A 10 -6.88 -9.79 -5.39
C ALA A 10 -8.01 -10.83 -5.25
N LEU A 11 -7.64 -12.11 -5.11
CA LEU A 11 -8.58 -13.10 -4.60
C LEU A 11 -8.95 -12.72 -3.15
N SER A 12 -10.24 -12.82 -2.81
CA SER A 12 -10.70 -12.44 -1.48
C SER A 12 -9.99 -13.26 -0.40
N PRO A 13 -9.30 -12.63 0.56
CA PRO A 13 -8.57 -13.35 1.61
C PRO A 13 -9.45 -14.25 2.48
N THR A 14 -10.75 -13.89 2.61
CA THR A 14 -11.75 -14.69 3.33
C THR A 14 -11.94 -16.10 2.76
N LEU A 15 -11.67 -16.30 1.46
CA LEU A 15 -11.85 -17.59 0.78
C LEU A 15 -10.84 -18.63 1.24
N ARG A 16 -9.59 -18.23 1.55
CA ARG A 16 -8.52 -19.18 1.93
C ARG A 16 -8.79 -19.83 3.29
N ILE A 17 -9.23 -19.03 4.27
CA ILE A 17 -9.58 -19.52 5.62
C ILE A 17 -10.83 -20.38 5.56
N ASN A 18 -11.87 -19.94 4.83
CA ASN A 18 -13.09 -20.72 4.63
C ASN A 18 -12.81 -22.07 3.97
N ALA A 19 -12.01 -22.09 2.89
CA ALA A 19 -11.66 -23.33 2.20
C ALA A 19 -10.95 -24.31 3.14
N ARG A 20 -10.03 -23.82 3.98
CA ARG A 20 -9.32 -24.65 4.95
C ARG A 20 -10.24 -25.15 6.08
N ALA A 21 -11.12 -24.30 6.62
CA ALA A 21 -12.10 -24.70 7.63
C ALA A 21 -13.07 -25.76 7.08
N THR A 22 -13.54 -25.61 5.85
CA THR A 22 -14.38 -26.60 5.16
C THR A 22 -13.63 -27.91 4.92
N GLN A 23 -12.37 -27.85 4.50
CA GLN A 23 -11.53 -29.05 4.37
C GLN A 23 -11.39 -29.80 5.70
N MET A 24 -11.12 -29.08 6.79
CA MET A 24 -10.99 -29.67 8.14
C MET A 24 -12.30 -30.30 8.61
N ARG A 25 -13.44 -29.66 8.38
CA ARG A 25 -14.76 -30.26 8.64
C ARG A 25 -14.97 -31.53 7.82
N GLY A 26 -14.58 -31.54 6.55
CA GLY A 26 -14.62 -32.74 5.68
C GLY A 26 -13.73 -33.89 6.18
N GLN A 27 -12.73 -33.59 7.01
CA GLN A 27 -11.88 -34.58 7.69
C GLN A 27 -12.44 -35.03 9.04
N GLY A 28 -13.66 -34.59 9.42
CA GLY A 28 -14.27 -34.90 10.71
C GLY A 28 -13.78 -34.05 11.88
N ILE A 29 -13.02 -32.97 11.63
CA ILE A 29 -12.55 -32.06 12.67
C ILE A 29 -13.67 -31.07 13.04
N ASP A 30 -14.00 -30.96 14.32
CA ASP A 30 -14.97 -29.98 14.81
C ASP A 30 -14.39 -28.56 14.81
N VAL A 31 -14.77 -27.77 13.80
CA VAL A 31 -14.33 -26.38 13.61
C VAL A 31 -15.44 -25.39 13.98
N VAL A 32 -15.16 -24.48 14.91
CA VAL A 32 -16.03 -23.32 15.19
C VAL A 32 -15.75 -22.27 14.12
N ASP A 33 -16.77 -21.91 13.34
CA ASP A 33 -16.61 -21.02 12.20
C ASP A 33 -17.25 -19.65 12.45
N PHE A 34 -16.42 -18.66 12.78
CA PHE A 34 -16.80 -17.26 12.91
C PHE A 34 -16.47 -16.44 11.64
N SER A 35 -16.12 -17.10 10.54
CA SER A 35 -15.71 -16.41 9.31
C SER A 35 -16.85 -16.14 8.34
N VAL A 36 -18.01 -16.79 8.52
CA VAL A 36 -19.16 -16.67 7.64
C VAL A 36 -20.06 -15.52 8.08
N GLY A 37 -20.43 -14.65 7.13
CA GLY A 37 -21.32 -13.51 7.36
C GLY A 37 -22.77 -13.80 6.95
N GLU A 38 -23.34 -14.92 7.39
CA GLU A 38 -24.68 -15.39 7.03
C GLU A 38 -25.51 -15.65 8.29
N PRO A 39 -26.77 -15.16 8.38
CA PRO A 39 -27.67 -15.55 9.46
C PRO A 39 -27.89 -17.07 9.49
N ASP A 40 -27.83 -17.67 10.67
CA ASP A 40 -28.10 -19.09 10.92
C ASP A 40 -29.59 -19.45 10.98
N PHE A 41 -30.47 -18.45 10.86
CA PHE A 41 -31.91 -18.62 10.81
C PHE A 41 -32.37 -19.16 9.45
N PRO A 42 -33.41 -20.00 9.39
CA PRO A 42 -34.03 -20.33 8.11
C PRO A 42 -34.70 -19.07 7.52
N THR A 43 -34.80 -19.01 6.18
CA THR A 43 -35.68 -18.03 5.52
C THR A 43 -37.11 -18.15 6.08
N PRO A 44 -37.83 -17.03 6.36
CA PRO A 44 -39.20 -17.06 6.86
C PRO A 44 -40.15 -17.90 5.99
N GLU A 45 -41.07 -18.62 6.63
CA GLU A 45 -41.89 -19.61 5.93
C GLU A 45 -42.88 -18.97 4.93
N VAL A 46 -43.36 -17.75 5.24
CA VAL A 46 -44.19 -16.96 4.31
C VAL A 46 -43.46 -16.67 2.99
N VAL A 47 -42.16 -16.38 3.05
CA VAL A 47 -41.31 -16.14 1.87
C VAL A 47 -41.12 -17.43 1.06
N LYS A 48 -40.86 -18.56 1.74
CA LYS A 48 -40.75 -19.86 1.05
C LYS A 48 -42.05 -20.25 0.34
N ARG A 49 -43.20 -20.03 0.99
CA ARG A 49 -44.52 -20.30 0.38
C ARG A 49 -44.77 -19.41 -0.83
N ALA A 50 -44.44 -18.11 -0.75
CA ALA A 50 -44.57 -17.20 -1.88
C ALA A 50 -43.67 -17.62 -3.07
N ALA A 51 -42.45 -18.08 -2.80
CA ALA A 51 -41.57 -18.62 -3.84
C ALA A 51 -42.14 -19.89 -4.50
N LYS A 52 -42.66 -20.84 -3.69
CA LYS A 52 -43.31 -22.06 -4.18
C LYS A 52 -44.53 -21.72 -5.04
N ALA A 53 -45.41 -20.84 -4.57
CA ALA A 53 -46.58 -20.41 -5.33
C ALA A 53 -46.20 -19.74 -6.66
N ALA A 54 -45.13 -18.95 -6.69
CA ALA A 54 -44.61 -18.36 -7.92
C ALA A 54 -44.07 -19.43 -8.90
N LEU A 55 -43.43 -20.48 -8.38
CA LEU A 55 -42.98 -21.63 -9.19
C LEU A 55 -44.17 -22.43 -9.72
N ASP A 56 -45.16 -22.74 -8.89
CA ASP A 56 -46.39 -23.45 -9.26
C ASP A 56 -47.18 -22.69 -10.33
N ALA A 57 -47.18 -21.34 -10.24
CA ALA A 57 -47.77 -20.45 -11.23
C ALA A 57 -46.91 -20.25 -12.50
N ASN A 58 -45.80 -21.00 -12.66
CA ASN A 58 -44.86 -20.87 -13.78
C ASN A 58 -44.26 -19.46 -13.96
N PHE A 59 -44.07 -18.71 -12.87
CA PHE A 59 -43.41 -17.40 -12.89
C PHE A 59 -41.88 -17.55 -13.01
N THR A 60 -41.44 -18.14 -14.12
CA THR A 60 -40.06 -18.61 -14.38
C THR A 60 -39.42 -17.95 -15.60
N LYS A 61 -40.14 -17.04 -16.28
CA LYS A 61 -39.68 -16.34 -17.48
C LYS A 61 -38.92 -15.05 -17.13
N TYR A 62 -38.35 -14.40 -18.15
CA TYR A 62 -37.74 -13.08 -18.01
C TYR A 62 -38.74 -12.07 -17.44
N THR A 63 -38.23 -11.17 -16.60
CA THR A 63 -38.97 -10.01 -16.10
C THR A 63 -38.36 -8.73 -16.66
N ALA A 64 -38.92 -7.57 -16.29
CA ALA A 64 -38.22 -6.31 -16.51
C ALA A 64 -36.80 -6.38 -15.91
N ASN A 65 -35.82 -5.86 -16.65
CA ASN A 65 -34.40 -5.93 -16.32
C ASN A 65 -34.09 -5.35 -14.94
N ASP A 66 -34.77 -4.25 -14.59
CA ASP A 66 -34.63 -3.51 -13.35
C ASP A 66 -35.58 -3.97 -12.23
N GLY A 67 -36.36 -5.03 -12.47
CA GLY A 67 -37.23 -5.67 -11.50
C GLY A 67 -38.73 -5.53 -11.80
N ILE A 68 -39.53 -6.45 -11.26
CA ILE A 68 -40.99 -6.45 -11.47
C ILE A 68 -41.63 -5.20 -10.84
N PRO A 69 -42.67 -4.60 -11.47
CA PRO A 69 -43.32 -3.40 -10.95
C PRO A 69 -43.79 -3.50 -9.49
N ASP A 70 -44.35 -4.66 -9.10
CA ASP A 70 -44.84 -4.90 -7.74
C ASP A 70 -43.71 -4.78 -6.70
N LEU A 71 -42.52 -5.35 -7.01
CA LEU A 71 -41.37 -5.32 -6.11
C LEU A 71 -40.79 -3.91 -6.01
N LYS A 72 -40.69 -3.19 -7.13
CA LYS A 72 -40.23 -1.80 -7.12
C LYS A 72 -41.15 -0.92 -6.27
N LYS A 73 -42.47 -1.07 -6.40
CA LYS A 73 -43.46 -0.39 -5.54
C LYS A 73 -43.32 -0.78 -4.07
N ALA A 74 -43.13 -2.06 -3.77
CA ALA A 74 -42.93 -2.54 -2.40
C ALA A 74 -41.64 -1.97 -1.78
N ILE A 75 -40.55 -1.85 -2.57
CA ILE A 75 -39.30 -1.21 -2.14
C ILE A 75 -39.53 0.28 -1.84
N CYS A 76 -40.20 1.02 -2.73
CA CYS A 76 -40.55 2.43 -2.49
C CYS A 76 -41.36 2.58 -1.20
N ALA A 77 -42.40 1.76 -1.00
CA ALA A 77 -43.23 1.78 0.20
C ALA A 77 -42.41 1.46 1.48
N LYS A 78 -41.47 0.52 1.39
CA LYS A 78 -40.56 0.20 2.49
C LYS A 78 -39.63 1.37 2.81
N LEU A 79 -39.04 2.00 1.80
CA LEU A 79 -38.13 3.14 1.98
C LEU A 79 -38.85 4.34 2.61
N GLU A 80 -40.09 4.61 2.19
CA GLU A 80 -40.93 5.64 2.81
C GLU A 80 -41.24 5.30 4.28
N ARG A 81 -41.75 4.09 4.53
CA ARG A 81 -42.19 3.66 5.87
C ARG A 81 -41.02 3.59 6.87
N ASP A 82 -39.90 3.01 6.47
CA ASP A 82 -38.82 2.67 7.40
C ASP A 82 -37.77 3.79 7.48
N ASN A 83 -37.51 4.48 6.37
CA ASN A 83 -36.40 5.44 6.24
C ASN A 83 -36.87 6.88 5.99
N GLY A 84 -38.18 7.13 5.76
CA GLY A 84 -38.70 8.45 5.40
C GLY A 84 -38.24 8.91 4.00
N LEU A 85 -38.05 7.97 3.08
CA LEU A 85 -37.48 8.21 1.76
C LEU A 85 -38.49 7.97 0.63
N ALA A 86 -39.00 9.06 0.07
CA ALA A 86 -39.88 9.02 -1.09
C ALA A 86 -39.09 8.82 -2.38
N TYR A 87 -39.25 7.66 -3.04
CA TYR A 87 -38.71 7.39 -4.37
C TYR A 87 -39.82 6.92 -5.30
N SER A 88 -39.74 7.25 -6.58
CA SER A 88 -40.58 6.64 -7.62
C SER A 88 -39.98 5.32 -8.10
N PRO A 89 -40.78 4.40 -8.68
CA PRO A 89 -40.26 3.10 -9.11
C PRO A 89 -39.08 3.21 -10.08
N ASP A 90 -39.06 4.17 -10.99
CA ASP A 90 -37.95 4.43 -11.93
C ASP A 90 -36.66 4.98 -11.27
N GLU A 91 -36.70 5.29 -9.98
CA GLU A 91 -35.54 5.59 -9.14
C GLU A 91 -35.05 4.35 -8.35
N VAL A 92 -35.56 3.16 -8.67
CA VAL A 92 -35.18 1.88 -8.04
C VAL A 92 -34.75 0.87 -9.11
N ILE A 93 -33.70 0.10 -8.82
CA ILE A 93 -33.28 -1.07 -9.60
C ILE A 93 -33.06 -2.28 -8.70
N VAL A 94 -33.61 -3.43 -9.10
CA VAL A 94 -33.41 -4.73 -8.46
C VAL A 94 -32.30 -5.50 -9.16
N SER A 95 -31.40 -6.10 -8.39
CA SER A 95 -30.18 -6.75 -8.87
C SER A 95 -29.96 -8.13 -8.22
N ALA A 96 -28.99 -8.89 -8.74
CA ALA A 96 -28.59 -10.20 -8.23
C ALA A 96 -27.81 -10.13 -6.88
N GLY A 97 -28.44 -9.52 -5.87
CA GLY A 97 -27.88 -9.20 -4.56
C GLY A 97 -27.24 -7.82 -4.51
N ALA A 98 -27.11 -7.27 -3.29
CA ALA A 98 -26.52 -5.94 -3.06
C ALA A 98 -25.09 -5.79 -3.60
N LYS A 99 -24.30 -6.88 -3.63
CA LYS A 99 -22.98 -6.91 -4.27
C LYS A 99 -23.04 -6.51 -5.76
N ASN A 100 -24.07 -6.97 -6.48
CA ASN A 100 -24.28 -6.61 -7.87
C ASN A 100 -24.82 -5.18 -8.01
N SER A 101 -25.67 -4.72 -7.08
CA SER A 101 -26.09 -3.31 -7.03
C SER A 101 -24.88 -2.37 -6.87
N LEU A 102 -23.96 -2.64 -5.94
CA LEU A 102 -22.70 -1.89 -5.77
C LEU A 102 -21.83 -1.94 -7.03
N PHE A 103 -21.71 -3.11 -7.66
CA PHE A 103 -20.94 -3.25 -8.90
C PHE A 103 -21.53 -2.42 -10.04
N ASN A 104 -22.85 -2.45 -10.22
CA ASN A 104 -23.52 -1.67 -11.26
C ASN A 104 -23.32 -0.16 -11.02
N VAL A 105 -23.42 0.29 -9.76
CA VAL A 105 -23.12 1.69 -9.39
C VAL A 105 -21.67 2.04 -9.71
N ALA A 106 -20.71 1.19 -9.35
CA ALA A 106 -19.30 1.42 -9.64
C ALA A 106 -19.05 1.56 -11.16
N MET A 107 -19.65 0.69 -11.98
CA MET A 107 -19.52 0.77 -13.45
C MET A 107 -20.29 1.95 -14.07
N ALA A 108 -21.33 2.45 -13.40
CA ALA A 108 -22.18 3.52 -13.93
C ALA A 108 -21.70 4.92 -13.53
N LEU A 109 -21.02 5.04 -12.38
CA LEU A 109 -20.68 6.32 -11.77
C LEU A 109 -19.18 6.65 -11.82
N TYR A 110 -18.29 5.65 -11.81
CA TYR A 110 -16.85 5.88 -11.69
C TYR A 110 -16.17 5.86 -13.06
N ASP A 111 -15.24 6.79 -13.25
CA ASP A 111 -14.34 6.85 -14.40
C ASP A 111 -12.90 6.48 -14.02
N GLU A 112 -12.07 6.25 -15.04
CA GLU A 112 -10.65 5.97 -14.84
C GLU A 112 -9.93 7.16 -14.21
N GLY A 113 -9.27 6.93 -13.06
CA GLY A 113 -8.57 7.96 -12.31
C GLY A 113 -9.39 8.66 -11.22
N ASP A 114 -10.71 8.42 -11.14
CA ASP A 114 -11.53 8.93 -10.03
C ASP A 114 -11.07 8.35 -8.69
N ASP A 115 -11.01 9.19 -7.65
CA ASP A 115 -10.72 8.77 -6.29
C ASP A 115 -12.04 8.43 -5.56
N ILE A 116 -12.14 7.21 -5.03
CA ILE A 116 -13.30 6.73 -4.27
C ILE A 116 -12.87 6.52 -2.81
N LEU A 117 -13.43 7.33 -1.91
CA LEU A 117 -13.11 7.28 -0.48
C LEU A 117 -13.79 6.07 0.16
N ILE A 118 -13.02 5.31 0.96
CA ILE A 118 -13.49 4.12 1.67
C ILE A 118 -13.00 4.16 3.12
N PRO A 119 -13.88 4.44 4.10
CA PRO A 119 -13.50 4.41 5.52
C PRO A 119 -13.05 3.01 5.95
N ALA A 120 -11.87 2.90 6.55
CA ALA A 120 -11.39 1.66 7.16
C ALA A 120 -11.77 1.61 8.64
N PRO A 121 -12.21 0.45 9.17
CA PRO A 121 -12.26 -0.85 8.49
C PRO A 121 -13.46 -0.97 7.53
N TYR A 122 -13.24 -1.62 6.38
CA TYR A 122 -14.22 -1.70 5.27
C TYR A 122 -14.54 -3.13 4.87
N TRP A 123 -15.67 -3.36 4.18
CA TRP A 123 -15.95 -4.65 3.58
C TRP A 123 -15.03 -4.93 2.39
N VAL A 124 -14.45 -6.14 2.38
CA VAL A 124 -13.37 -6.60 1.49
C VAL A 124 -13.60 -6.36 -0.01
N SER A 125 -14.85 -6.24 -0.47
CA SER A 125 -15.16 -6.09 -1.90
C SER A 125 -15.18 -4.64 -2.38
N TYR A 126 -15.29 -3.64 -1.50
CA TYR A 126 -15.36 -2.25 -1.96
C TYR A 126 -14.11 -1.82 -2.75
N PRO A 127 -12.86 -2.01 -2.25
CA PRO A 127 -11.69 -1.55 -2.98
C PRO A 127 -11.51 -2.25 -4.32
N ASP A 128 -11.84 -3.54 -4.42
CA ASP A 128 -11.68 -4.30 -5.66
C ASP A 128 -12.76 -3.96 -6.69
N GLN A 129 -13.99 -3.64 -6.27
CA GLN A 129 -15.02 -3.12 -7.19
C GLN A 129 -14.64 -1.74 -7.76
N VAL A 130 -14.03 -0.88 -6.94
CA VAL A 130 -13.46 0.40 -7.40
C VAL A 130 -12.35 0.17 -8.44
N LYS A 131 -11.41 -0.74 -8.17
CA LYS A 131 -10.33 -1.08 -9.12
C LYS A 131 -10.85 -1.69 -10.43
N LEU A 132 -11.93 -2.48 -10.38
CA LEU A 132 -12.57 -3.03 -11.59
C LEU A 132 -13.10 -1.91 -12.50
N ALA A 133 -13.54 -0.81 -11.91
CA ALA A 133 -13.96 0.41 -12.63
C ALA A 133 -12.77 1.24 -13.14
N LYS A 134 -11.53 0.83 -12.83
CA LYS A 134 -10.29 1.59 -13.01
C LYS A 134 -10.20 2.89 -12.22
N ALA A 135 -11.05 3.04 -11.21
CA ALA A 135 -10.94 4.10 -10.22
C ALA A 135 -9.95 3.73 -9.10
N ASN A 136 -9.55 4.71 -8.31
CA ASN A 136 -8.58 4.57 -7.22
C ASN A 136 -9.31 4.44 -5.88
N PRO A 137 -9.18 3.31 -5.16
CA PRO A 137 -9.68 3.23 -3.79
C PRO A 137 -8.77 4.01 -2.85
N VAL A 138 -9.30 5.08 -2.25
CA VAL A 138 -8.61 5.90 -1.26
C VAL A 138 -9.11 5.53 0.14
N ILE A 139 -8.26 4.87 0.91
CA ILE A 139 -8.63 4.37 2.23
C ILE A 139 -8.52 5.48 3.28
N VAL A 140 -9.61 5.73 4.03
CA VAL A 140 -9.66 6.74 5.09
C VAL A 140 -9.67 6.03 6.45
N PRO A 141 -8.58 6.03 7.23
CA PRO A 141 -8.51 5.29 8.48
C PRO A 141 -9.43 5.90 9.55
N THR A 142 -10.19 5.05 10.24
CA THR A 142 -10.92 5.40 11.48
C THR A 142 -10.28 4.71 12.68
N ARG A 143 -10.66 5.14 13.90
CA ARG A 143 -10.06 4.70 15.16
C ARG A 143 -11.06 3.92 16.01
N GLU A 144 -10.58 2.93 16.77
CA GLU A 144 -11.42 2.13 17.70
C GLU A 144 -12.03 3.01 18.79
N GLU A 145 -11.28 4.00 19.29
CA GLU A 145 -11.73 4.98 20.30
C GLU A 145 -12.95 5.80 19.84
N ASP A 146 -13.06 6.06 18.53
CA ASP A 146 -14.20 6.74 17.92
C ASP A 146 -15.34 5.75 17.56
N GLY A 147 -15.19 4.48 17.90
CA GLY A 147 -16.11 3.39 17.53
C GLY A 147 -16.08 3.08 16.03
N PHE A 148 -14.94 3.31 15.36
CA PHE A 148 -14.74 3.12 13.91
C PHE A 148 -15.67 3.96 13.02
N ARG A 149 -16.12 5.11 13.52
CA ARG A 149 -16.90 6.08 12.74
C ARG A 149 -15.98 7.06 12.03
N LEU A 150 -16.31 7.41 10.80
CA LEU A 150 -15.65 8.47 10.05
C LEU A 150 -16.03 9.83 10.65
N SER A 151 -15.04 10.68 10.91
CA SER A 151 -15.29 12.06 11.31
C SER A 151 -15.41 12.97 10.07
N PRO A 152 -16.20 14.06 10.14
CA PRO A 152 -16.27 15.05 9.06
C PRO A 152 -14.91 15.68 8.73
N ARG A 153 -14.04 15.81 9.75
CA ARG A 153 -12.66 16.30 9.59
C ARG A 153 -11.81 15.34 8.79
N ASP A 154 -11.85 14.05 9.12
CA ASP A 154 -11.08 13.01 8.42
C ASP A 154 -11.60 12.85 6.98
N LEU A 155 -12.92 12.98 6.76
CA LEU A 155 -13.52 13.03 5.43
C LEU A 155 -12.99 14.23 4.62
N ALA A 156 -13.11 15.45 5.16
CA ALA A 156 -12.68 16.66 4.46
C ALA A 156 -11.18 16.63 4.12
N ALA A 157 -10.35 16.08 5.00
CA ALA A 157 -8.91 15.95 4.78
C ALA A 157 -8.55 14.92 3.69
N ALA A 158 -9.43 13.96 3.40
CA ALA A 158 -9.21 12.95 2.38
C ALA A 158 -9.66 13.37 0.97
N ILE A 159 -10.42 14.47 0.85
CA ILE A 159 -10.95 14.95 -0.43
C ILE A 159 -9.84 15.60 -1.26
N THR A 160 -9.78 15.20 -2.52
CA THR A 160 -8.89 15.69 -3.58
C THR A 160 -9.73 16.22 -4.75
N PRO A 161 -9.14 16.97 -5.70
CA PRO A 161 -9.86 17.35 -6.92
C PRO A 161 -10.39 16.19 -7.76
N ASN A 162 -9.84 14.98 -7.58
CA ASN A 162 -10.27 13.75 -8.27
C ASN A 162 -11.32 12.96 -7.48
N THR A 163 -11.68 13.41 -6.27
CA THR A 163 -12.63 12.68 -5.43
C THR A 163 -14.01 12.72 -6.04
N LYS A 164 -14.55 11.54 -6.35
CA LYS A 164 -15.86 11.39 -6.98
C LYS A 164 -16.94 10.97 -6.00
N ALA A 165 -16.62 10.01 -5.13
CA ALA A 165 -17.59 9.41 -4.23
C ALA A 165 -16.96 8.93 -2.92
N ILE A 166 -17.80 8.73 -1.92
CA ILE A 166 -17.51 7.96 -0.71
C ILE A 166 -18.45 6.75 -0.62
N ILE A 167 -17.91 5.61 -0.20
CA ILE A 167 -18.71 4.45 0.19
C ILE A 167 -18.88 4.47 1.71
N LEU A 168 -20.12 4.63 2.17
CA LEU A 168 -20.46 4.67 3.59
C LEU A 168 -21.30 3.44 3.94
N ASN A 169 -20.77 2.53 4.78
CA ASN A 169 -21.47 1.33 5.21
C ASN A 169 -21.78 1.36 6.71
N TYR A 170 -23.07 1.35 7.05
CA TYR A 170 -23.54 1.41 8.43
C TYR A 170 -24.96 0.79 8.52
N PRO A 171 -25.23 -0.10 9.49
CA PRO A 171 -24.26 -0.76 10.37
C PRO A 171 -23.12 -1.45 9.60
N CYS A 172 -21.88 -1.23 10.05
CA CYS A 172 -20.69 -1.53 9.28
C CYS A 172 -20.32 -3.02 9.32
N ASN A 173 -19.89 -3.58 8.19
CA ASN A 173 -19.05 -4.77 8.14
C ASN A 173 -17.61 -4.33 7.84
N PRO A 174 -16.66 -4.47 8.79
CA PRO A 174 -16.67 -5.47 9.87
C PRO A 174 -16.90 -4.95 11.30
N SER A 175 -17.01 -3.64 11.54
CA SER A 175 -16.96 -3.09 12.92
C SER A 175 -18.29 -3.13 13.67
N GLY A 176 -19.41 -3.26 12.97
CA GLY A 176 -20.77 -3.11 13.50
C GLY A 176 -21.12 -1.67 13.92
N ALA A 177 -20.31 -0.68 13.53
CA ALA A 177 -20.53 0.72 13.83
C ALA A 177 -21.76 1.28 13.09
N THR A 178 -22.56 2.09 13.80
CA THR A 178 -23.65 2.92 13.26
C THR A 178 -23.34 4.40 13.48
N TYR A 179 -24.12 5.27 12.84
CA TYR A 179 -24.04 6.72 13.02
C TYR A 179 -25.35 7.26 13.61
N THR A 180 -25.24 8.30 14.43
CA THR A 180 -26.42 9.11 14.82
C THR A 180 -26.81 10.06 13.70
N ARG A 181 -28.00 10.66 13.80
CA ARG A 181 -28.47 11.67 12.84
C ARG A 181 -27.51 12.85 12.73
N GLU A 182 -27.03 13.35 13.86
CA GLU A 182 -26.15 14.52 13.95
C GLU A 182 -24.80 14.24 13.28
N GLN A 183 -24.28 13.01 13.44
CA GLN A 183 -23.05 12.58 12.77
C GLN A 183 -23.24 12.48 11.26
N LEU A 184 -24.37 11.95 10.80
CA LEU A 184 -24.70 11.88 9.37
C LEU A 184 -24.94 13.27 8.77
N GLU A 185 -25.53 14.19 9.51
CA GLU A 185 -25.71 15.60 9.12
C GLU A 185 -24.36 16.28 8.86
N ALA A 186 -23.39 16.09 9.75
CA ALA A 186 -22.07 16.66 9.59
C ALA A 186 -21.29 16.05 8.41
N ILE A 187 -21.46 14.74 8.14
CA ILE A 187 -20.90 14.10 6.94
C ILE A 187 -21.60 14.61 5.68
N ALA A 188 -22.93 14.70 5.69
CA ALA A 188 -23.74 15.17 4.58
C ALA A 188 -23.39 16.61 4.19
N GLU A 189 -23.12 17.49 5.16
CA GLU A 189 -22.69 18.86 4.91
C GLU A 189 -21.40 18.92 4.08
N VAL A 190 -20.40 18.08 4.42
CA VAL A 190 -19.15 17.99 3.66
C VAL A 190 -19.43 17.48 2.25
N CYS A 191 -20.18 16.39 2.10
CA CYS A 191 -20.50 15.83 0.78
C CYS A 191 -21.28 16.80 -0.12
N VAL A 192 -22.24 17.55 0.45
CA VAL A 192 -23.00 18.56 -0.31
C VAL A 192 -22.11 19.73 -0.69
N ARG A 193 -21.26 20.22 0.21
CA ARG A 193 -20.36 21.34 -0.09
C ARG A 193 -19.37 21.01 -1.20
N GLU A 194 -18.79 19.81 -1.15
CA GLU A 194 -17.75 19.35 -2.08
C GLU A 194 -18.32 18.61 -3.31
N GLN A 195 -19.66 18.49 -3.42
CA GLN A 195 -20.35 17.76 -4.49
C GLN A 195 -19.91 16.29 -4.66
N ILE A 196 -19.68 15.62 -3.53
CA ILE A 196 -19.24 14.21 -3.50
C ILE A 196 -20.44 13.27 -3.41
N TRP A 197 -20.47 12.25 -4.26
CA TRP A 197 -21.49 11.20 -4.21
C TRP A 197 -21.35 10.31 -2.97
N VAL A 198 -22.47 9.89 -2.39
CA VAL A 198 -22.50 8.93 -1.29
C VAL A 198 -23.12 7.62 -1.78
N ILE A 199 -22.33 6.54 -1.72
CA ILE A 199 -22.84 5.19 -1.89
C ILE A 199 -23.14 4.65 -0.49
N SER A 200 -24.41 4.72 -0.09
CA SER A 200 -24.86 4.36 1.26
C SER A 200 -25.23 2.87 1.29
N ASP A 201 -24.33 2.01 1.77
CA ASP A 201 -24.61 0.58 1.96
C ASP A 201 -25.29 0.34 3.30
N GLU A 202 -26.60 0.18 3.25
CA GLU A 202 -27.52 0.11 4.39
C GLU A 202 -28.05 -1.33 4.59
N ILE A 203 -27.37 -2.35 4.04
CA ILE A 203 -27.83 -3.75 4.03
C ILE A 203 -28.10 -4.35 5.43
N TYR A 204 -27.57 -3.75 6.50
CA TYR A 204 -27.76 -4.17 7.89
C TYR A 204 -28.76 -3.30 8.67
N GLU A 205 -29.50 -2.37 8.04
CA GLU A 205 -30.35 -1.37 8.71
C GLU A 205 -31.35 -1.92 9.75
N LYS A 206 -31.83 -3.15 9.56
CA LYS A 206 -32.79 -3.82 10.47
C LYS A 206 -32.13 -4.49 11.67
N LEU A 207 -30.80 -4.59 11.66
CA LEU A 207 -30.00 -5.22 12.69
C LEU A 207 -29.27 -4.14 13.50
N THR A 208 -30.04 -3.30 14.19
CA THR A 208 -29.55 -2.32 15.17
C THR A 208 -29.90 -2.75 16.60
N TYR A 209 -29.11 -2.28 17.55
CA TYR A 209 -29.18 -2.69 18.95
C TYR A 209 -29.34 -1.49 19.88
N ASP A 210 -29.56 -1.77 21.17
CA ASP A 210 -29.64 -0.80 22.26
C ASP A 210 -30.73 0.27 22.03
N GLY A 211 -31.82 -0.12 21.34
CA GLY A 211 -32.92 0.78 21.00
C GLY A 211 -32.57 1.87 19.98
N GLN A 212 -31.38 1.81 19.35
CA GLN A 212 -31.01 2.77 18.32
C GLN A 212 -31.87 2.62 17.07
N ARG A 213 -32.48 3.73 16.65
CA ARG A 213 -33.17 3.82 15.37
C ARG A 213 -32.16 4.09 14.25
N PHE A 214 -32.22 3.28 13.20
CA PHE A 214 -31.45 3.51 11.98
C PHE A 214 -31.90 4.80 11.28
N VAL A 215 -30.94 5.57 10.75
CA VAL A 215 -31.18 6.79 9.96
C VAL A 215 -30.41 6.67 8.66
N SER A 216 -31.08 6.74 7.52
CA SER A 216 -30.38 6.82 6.23
C SER A 216 -29.84 8.23 6.01
N ILE A 217 -28.61 8.37 5.52
CA ILE A 217 -28.03 9.66 5.15
C ILE A 217 -28.85 10.38 4.06
N ALA A 218 -29.52 9.64 3.18
CA ALA A 218 -30.41 10.23 2.19
C ALA A 218 -31.64 10.90 2.83
N SER A 219 -31.99 10.54 4.07
CA SER A 219 -33.13 11.12 4.80
C SER A 219 -32.77 12.41 5.57
N VAL A 220 -31.50 12.82 5.53
CA VAL A 220 -31.03 14.02 6.24
C VAL A 220 -31.63 15.29 5.63
N ASN A 221 -31.53 15.46 4.31
CA ASN A 221 -32.21 16.52 3.55
C ASN A 221 -32.19 16.24 2.03
N ASP A 222 -32.96 17.03 1.28
CA ASP A 222 -33.08 16.88 -0.19
C ASP A 222 -31.77 17.09 -0.95
N LYS A 223 -30.83 17.89 -0.43
CA LYS A 223 -29.55 18.14 -1.12
C LYS A 223 -28.68 16.90 -1.12
N ILE A 224 -28.51 16.26 0.04
CA ILE A 224 -27.70 15.02 0.13
C ILE A 224 -28.43 13.83 -0.50
N LYS A 225 -29.76 13.78 -0.45
CA LYS A 225 -30.56 12.75 -1.15
C LYS A 225 -30.24 12.70 -2.64
N LYS A 226 -30.09 13.85 -3.29
CA LYS A 226 -29.73 13.95 -4.72
C LYS A 226 -28.32 13.47 -5.04
N LEU A 227 -27.43 13.43 -4.05
CA LEU A 227 -26.06 12.93 -4.16
C LEU A 227 -25.91 11.52 -3.58
N THR A 228 -27.00 10.82 -3.24
CA THR A 228 -26.92 9.51 -2.58
C THR A 228 -27.51 8.41 -3.44
N VAL A 229 -26.80 7.29 -3.55
CA VAL A 229 -27.34 6.02 -3.99
C VAL A 229 -27.41 5.08 -2.78
N VAL A 230 -28.62 4.75 -2.36
CA VAL A 230 -28.89 3.81 -1.27
C VAL A 230 -28.81 2.40 -1.80
N ILE A 231 -27.98 1.57 -1.19
CA ILE A 231 -27.84 0.15 -1.47
C ILE A 231 -28.43 -0.63 -0.31
N ASN A 232 -29.31 -1.59 -0.62
CA ASN A 232 -29.91 -2.45 0.40
C ASN A 232 -30.36 -3.79 -0.21
N GLY A 233 -31.03 -4.64 0.55
CA GLY A 233 -31.47 -5.94 0.05
C GLY A 233 -31.97 -6.89 1.12
N PHE A 234 -32.04 -8.17 0.72
CA PHE A 234 -32.82 -9.16 1.47
C PHE A 234 -31.96 -10.14 2.27
N SER A 235 -30.67 -10.19 1.96
CA SER A 235 -29.79 -11.25 2.44
C SER A 235 -29.62 -11.30 3.95
N LYS A 236 -29.70 -10.16 4.65
CA LYS A 236 -29.36 -10.06 6.08
C LYS A 236 -30.61 -9.98 6.95
N ALA A 237 -31.51 -9.07 6.63
CA ALA A 237 -32.74 -8.88 7.39
C ALA A 237 -33.67 -10.09 7.32
N PHE A 238 -33.75 -10.79 6.17
CA PHE A 238 -34.74 -11.87 5.96
C PHE A 238 -34.11 -13.27 5.88
N SER A 239 -32.82 -13.41 6.23
CA SER A 239 -32.06 -14.65 6.03
C SER A 239 -32.20 -15.23 4.60
N MET A 240 -31.93 -14.39 3.60
CA MET A 240 -32.06 -14.71 2.18
C MET A 240 -30.73 -14.60 1.42
N THR A 241 -29.60 -15.02 2.02
CA THR A 241 -28.26 -14.90 1.41
C THR A 241 -28.17 -15.63 0.07
N GLY A 242 -28.61 -16.89 0.02
CA GLY A 242 -28.58 -17.76 -1.16
C GLY A 242 -29.58 -17.40 -2.26
N TRP A 243 -30.57 -16.56 -1.96
CA TRP A 243 -31.60 -16.13 -2.92
C TRP A 243 -31.11 -15.06 -3.89
N ARG A 244 -29.98 -14.40 -3.56
CA ARG A 244 -29.29 -13.41 -4.40
C ARG A 244 -30.18 -12.24 -4.85
N LEU A 245 -30.83 -11.56 -3.91
CA LEU A 245 -31.65 -10.38 -4.19
C LEU A 245 -31.21 -9.13 -3.41
N GLY A 246 -31.07 -8.02 -4.11
CA GLY A 246 -30.77 -6.69 -3.56
C GLY A 246 -31.27 -5.58 -4.48
N TYR A 247 -31.16 -4.34 -4.04
CA TYR A 247 -31.60 -3.19 -4.82
C TYR A 247 -30.73 -1.95 -4.57
N ALA A 248 -30.78 -1.03 -5.52
CA ALA A 248 -30.30 0.33 -5.35
C ALA A 248 -31.46 1.32 -5.56
N ALA A 249 -31.46 2.41 -4.80
CA ALA A 249 -32.38 3.54 -4.96
C ALA A 249 -31.60 4.85 -5.00
N GLY A 250 -31.89 5.73 -5.95
CA GLY A 250 -31.12 6.96 -6.15
C GLY A 250 -31.60 7.74 -7.37
N PRO A 251 -30.87 8.78 -7.79
CA PRO A 251 -31.27 9.59 -8.94
C PRO A 251 -31.55 8.76 -10.19
N ARG A 252 -32.66 9.04 -10.86
CA ARG A 252 -33.15 8.34 -12.05
C ARG A 252 -32.07 8.08 -13.10
N GLU A 253 -31.20 9.05 -13.35
CA GLU A 253 -30.11 8.94 -14.32
C GLU A 253 -29.08 7.87 -13.97
N ILE A 254 -28.69 7.77 -12.69
CA ILE A 254 -27.77 6.75 -12.19
C ILE A 254 -28.43 5.38 -12.24
N VAL A 255 -29.70 5.29 -11.84
CA VAL A 255 -30.49 4.04 -11.89
C VAL A 255 -30.66 3.54 -13.33
N ALA A 256 -30.94 4.45 -14.27
CA ALA A 256 -31.02 4.12 -15.69
C ALA A 256 -29.68 3.64 -16.25
N ALA A 257 -28.56 4.26 -15.87
CA ALA A 257 -27.22 3.82 -16.24
C ALA A 257 -26.91 2.43 -15.65
N CYS A 258 -27.23 2.19 -14.38
CA CYS A 258 -27.10 0.88 -13.74
C CYS A 258 -27.93 -0.19 -14.48
N SER A 259 -29.14 0.14 -14.93
CA SER A 259 -29.99 -0.76 -15.72
C SER A 259 -29.35 -1.15 -17.05
N LYS A 260 -28.72 -0.18 -17.76
CA LYS A 260 -27.97 -0.45 -19.00
C LYS A 260 -26.77 -1.38 -18.77
N ILE A 261 -26.03 -1.19 -17.67
CA ILE A 261 -24.93 -2.12 -17.31
C ILE A 261 -25.49 -3.51 -17.00
N GLN A 262 -26.57 -3.59 -16.20
CA GLN A 262 -27.17 -4.85 -15.78
C GLN A 262 -27.72 -5.67 -16.95
N SER A 263 -28.28 -5.02 -17.99
CA SER A 263 -28.83 -5.72 -19.16
C SER A 263 -27.76 -6.50 -19.94
N HIS A 264 -26.49 -6.11 -19.84
CA HIS A 264 -25.37 -6.79 -20.47
C HIS A 264 -24.58 -7.71 -19.53
N ASN A 265 -24.94 -7.73 -18.23
CA ASN A 265 -24.24 -8.52 -17.23
C ASN A 265 -25.08 -9.75 -16.81
N THR A 266 -26.30 -9.51 -16.34
CA THR A 266 -27.16 -10.56 -15.76
C THR A 266 -28.55 -10.63 -16.36
N SER A 267 -29.00 -9.59 -17.09
CA SER A 267 -30.43 -9.32 -17.29
C SER A 267 -31.14 -9.15 -15.93
N ASN A 268 -32.40 -9.59 -15.79
CA ASN A 268 -33.15 -9.47 -14.54
C ASN A 268 -32.67 -10.42 -13.42
N ALA A 269 -32.86 -10.01 -12.17
CA ALA A 269 -32.76 -10.92 -11.03
C ALA A 269 -33.80 -12.05 -11.10
N THR A 270 -33.56 -13.18 -10.44
CA THR A 270 -34.40 -14.38 -10.53
C THR A 270 -35.89 -14.10 -10.27
N SER A 271 -36.75 -14.47 -11.22
CA SER A 271 -38.16 -14.00 -11.30
C SER A 271 -39.03 -14.43 -10.11
N PHE A 272 -39.08 -15.72 -9.77
CA PHE A 272 -39.86 -16.21 -8.61
C PHE A 272 -39.32 -15.71 -7.27
N VAL A 273 -38.03 -15.39 -7.18
CA VAL A 273 -37.42 -14.78 -5.99
C VAL A 273 -37.94 -13.36 -5.78
N GLN A 274 -38.14 -12.59 -6.86
CA GLN A 274 -38.72 -11.25 -6.77
C GLN A 274 -40.14 -11.27 -6.20
N LYS A 275 -40.95 -12.29 -6.55
CA LYS A 275 -42.30 -12.46 -5.95
C LYS A 275 -42.22 -12.78 -4.45
N ALA A 276 -41.31 -13.65 -4.04
CA ALA A 276 -41.07 -13.95 -2.62
C ALA A 276 -40.61 -12.71 -1.82
N ALA A 277 -39.83 -11.83 -2.45
CA ALA A 277 -39.35 -10.60 -1.84
C ALA A 277 -40.46 -9.55 -1.60
N VAL A 278 -41.50 -9.51 -2.44
CA VAL A 278 -42.69 -8.68 -2.18
C VAL A 278 -43.32 -9.09 -0.85
N THR A 279 -43.53 -10.39 -0.63
CA THR A 279 -44.02 -10.96 0.63
C THR A 279 -43.09 -10.65 1.80
N ALA A 280 -41.77 -10.76 1.59
CA ALA A 280 -40.79 -10.46 2.65
C ALA A 280 -40.93 -9.03 3.18
N LEU A 281 -41.09 -8.03 2.29
CA LEU A 281 -41.26 -6.62 2.69
C LEU A 281 -42.59 -6.31 3.37
N ALA A 282 -43.60 -7.15 3.16
CA ALA A 282 -44.97 -6.93 3.63
C ALA A 282 -45.30 -7.69 4.92
N GLU A 283 -44.73 -8.88 5.12
CA GLU A 283 -45.22 -9.83 6.13
C GLU A 283 -44.18 -10.31 7.15
N CYS A 284 -42.90 -9.95 7.01
CA CYS A 284 -41.83 -10.54 7.85
C CYS A 284 -41.36 -9.67 9.02
N ASP A 285 -41.98 -8.52 9.33
CA ASP A 285 -41.48 -7.61 10.38
C ASP A 285 -41.26 -8.31 11.74
N MET A 286 -42.17 -9.21 12.13
CA MET A 286 -42.03 -9.99 13.36
C MET A 286 -40.90 -11.03 13.31
N ASP A 287 -40.65 -11.64 12.14
CA ASP A 287 -39.53 -12.57 11.96
C ASP A 287 -38.19 -11.82 12.05
N VAL A 288 -38.12 -10.63 11.44
CA VAL A 288 -36.94 -9.76 11.51
C VAL A 288 -36.66 -9.30 12.94
N GLU A 289 -37.68 -8.88 13.69
CA GLU A 289 -37.50 -8.44 15.08
C GLU A 289 -37.02 -9.59 15.99
N ARG A 290 -37.55 -10.81 15.82
CA ARG A 290 -37.06 -11.99 16.55
C ARG A 290 -35.58 -12.26 16.27
N MET A 291 -35.17 -12.19 15.00
CA MET A 291 -33.75 -12.34 14.63
C MET A 291 -32.89 -11.23 15.23
N ARG A 292 -33.35 -9.98 15.20
CA ARG A 292 -32.65 -8.83 15.79
C ARG A 292 -32.40 -9.03 17.29
N GLN A 293 -33.42 -9.42 18.05
CA GLN A 293 -33.33 -9.68 19.50
C GLN A 293 -32.34 -10.82 19.82
N GLU A 294 -32.38 -11.91 19.06
CA GLU A 294 -31.46 -13.02 19.28
C GLU A 294 -30.02 -12.63 18.91
N PHE A 295 -29.79 -11.86 17.84
CA PHE A 295 -28.47 -11.31 17.56
C PHE A 295 -27.99 -10.33 18.64
N GLU A 296 -28.86 -9.51 19.22
CA GLU A 296 -28.52 -8.61 20.32
C GLU A 296 -28.05 -9.40 21.55
N ARG A 297 -28.75 -10.49 21.88
CA ARG A 297 -28.35 -11.42 22.93
C ARG A 297 -26.98 -12.05 22.66
N ARG A 298 -26.74 -12.52 21.44
CA ARG A 298 -25.46 -13.11 21.00
C ARG A 298 -24.32 -12.11 21.02
N ARG A 299 -24.57 -10.88 20.57
CA ARG A 299 -23.64 -9.75 20.67
C ARG A 299 -23.22 -9.52 22.11
N ASN A 300 -24.19 -9.41 23.04
CA ASN A 300 -23.89 -9.17 24.45
C ASN A 300 -23.00 -10.28 25.03
N ALA A 301 -23.34 -11.53 24.71
CA ALA A 301 -22.61 -12.71 25.14
C ALA A 301 -21.17 -12.75 24.60
N ILE A 302 -20.95 -12.42 23.32
CA ILE A 302 -19.62 -12.49 22.71
C ILE A 302 -18.74 -11.30 23.13
N VAL A 303 -19.29 -10.07 23.18
CA VAL A 303 -18.55 -8.88 23.61
C VAL A 303 -18.09 -9.03 25.06
N TYR A 304 -18.95 -9.52 25.95
CA TYR A 304 -18.58 -9.80 27.34
C TYR A 304 -17.40 -10.77 27.43
N ARG A 305 -17.45 -11.88 26.68
CA ARG A 305 -16.38 -12.90 26.69
C ARG A 305 -15.07 -12.41 26.08
N LEU A 306 -15.13 -11.66 24.99
CA LEU A 306 -13.93 -11.11 24.35
C LEU A 306 -13.25 -10.07 25.23
N ARG A 307 -14.01 -9.20 25.91
CA ARG A 307 -13.45 -8.22 26.86
C ARG A 307 -12.88 -8.85 28.14
N ALA A 308 -13.25 -10.08 28.45
CA ALA A 308 -12.66 -10.84 29.55
C ALA A 308 -11.31 -11.49 29.17
N LEU A 309 -10.91 -11.46 27.89
CA LEU A 309 -9.58 -11.91 27.47
C LEU A 309 -8.53 -10.86 27.90
N PRO A 310 -7.36 -11.29 28.42
CA PRO A 310 -6.28 -10.36 28.74
C PRO A 310 -5.90 -9.52 27.53
N GLU A 311 -5.75 -8.21 27.72
CA GLU A 311 -5.15 -7.31 26.71
C GLU A 311 -5.91 -7.24 25.37
N VAL A 312 -7.19 -7.64 25.35
CA VAL A 312 -8.11 -7.48 24.21
C VAL A 312 -9.08 -6.35 24.50
N SER A 313 -9.03 -5.29 23.69
CA SER A 313 -10.16 -4.35 23.59
C SER A 313 -11.14 -4.81 22.52
N CYS A 314 -12.42 -4.47 22.71
CA CYS A 314 -13.44 -4.69 21.69
C CYS A 314 -14.52 -3.63 21.85
N ALA A 315 -14.64 -2.74 20.87
CA ALA A 315 -15.80 -1.88 20.73
C ALA A 315 -17.10 -2.72 20.70
N SER A 316 -18.15 -2.23 21.36
CA SER A 316 -19.46 -2.89 21.32
C SER A 316 -20.16 -2.43 20.04
N PRO A 317 -20.51 -3.34 19.12
CA PRO A 317 -21.18 -2.95 17.88
C PRO A 317 -22.62 -2.53 18.20
N SER A 318 -23.07 -1.47 17.52
CA SER A 318 -24.44 -0.96 17.60
C SER A 318 -25.35 -1.53 16.51
N GLY A 319 -24.79 -2.32 15.59
CA GLY A 319 -25.56 -3.10 14.63
C GLY A 319 -24.73 -4.14 13.85
N ALA A 320 -25.32 -4.72 12.80
CA ALA A 320 -24.80 -5.89 12.09
C ALA A 320 -24.53 -7.08 13.03
N PHE A 321 -23.88 -8.15 12.56
CA PHE A 321 -23.58 -9.32 13.41
C PHE A 321 -22.08 -9.63 13.51
N TYR A 322 -21.26 -8.58 13.59
CA TYR A 322 -19.81 -8.70 13.68
C TYR A 322 -19.26 -7.96 14.90
N VAL A 323 -18.21 -8.53 15.49
CA VAL A 323 -17.33 -7.84 16.43
C VAL A 323 -15.92 -7.81 15.86
N LEU A 324 -15.17 -6.77 16.25
CA LEU A 324 -13.84 -6.50 15.74
C LEU A 324 -12.87 -6.28 16.92
N PRO A 325 -12.55 -7.34 17.70
CA PRO A 325 -11.60 -7.24 18.80
C PRO A 325 -10.20 -6.85 18.33
N ASN A 326 -9.56 -5.99 19.11
CA ASN A 326 -8.17 -5.60 18.97
C ASN A 326 -7.29 -6.67 19.60
N VAL A 327 -6.37 -7.21 18.81
CA VAL A 327 -5.49 -8.32 19.17
C VAL A 327 -4.03 -7.92 19.11
N THR A 328 -3.73 -6.61 19.07
CA THR A 328 -2.36 -6.09 18.91
C THR A 328 -1.39 -6.68 19.93
N HIS A 329 -1.83 -6.89 21.17
CA HIS A 329 -1.02 -7.51 22.23
C HIS A 329 -0.49 -8.91 21.89
N TYR A 330 -1.25 -9.67 21.09
CA TYR A 330 -0.91 -11.03 20.69
C TYR A 330 -0.15 -11.09 19.36
N LEU A 331 -0.01 -9.94 18.69
CA LEU A 331 0.93 -9.80 17.59
C LEU A 331 2.36 -9.72 18.16
N ASP A 332 3.32 -10.26 17.44
CA ASP A 332 4.71 -10.48 17.86
C ASP A 332 4.93 -11.50 18.99
N ARG A 333 3.90 -12.26 19.38
CA ARG A 333 4.05 -13.47 20.21
C ARG A 333 4.50 -14.68 19.39
N GLU A 334 4.88 -15.77 20.04
CA GLU A 334 5.21 -17.03 19.36
C GLU A 334 4.46 -18.23 19.92
N PHE A 335 4.30 -19.25 19.08
CA PHE A 335 3.81 -20.56 19.49
C PHE A 335 4.74 -21.64 18.92
N ALA A 336 5.32 -22.46 19.80
CA ALA A 336 6.27 -23.51 19.41
C ALA A 336 7.41 -22.98 18.49
N GLY A 337 7.91 -21.77 18.75
CA GLY A 337 8.96 -21.10 17.96
C GLY A 337 8.51 -20.48 16.64
N ALA A 338 7.21 -20.55 16.28
CA ALA A 338 6.66 -19.88 15.12
C ALA A 338 6.07 -18.50 15.52
N PRO A 339 6.56 -17.38 14.94
CA PRO A 339 6.10 -16.05 15.32
C PRO A 339 4.75 -15.69 14.69
N ILE A 340 3.89 -15.02 15.46
CA ILE A 340 2.60 -14.46 15.04
C ILE A 340 2.82 -12.99 14.68
N ARG A 341 3.19 -12.72 13.42
CA ARG A 341 3.62 -11.37 13.01
C ARG A 341 2.49 -10.42 12.63
N ASN A 342 1.30 -10.96 12.36
CA ASN A 342 0.16 -10.20 11.86
C ASN A 342 -1.15 -10.98 12.06
N THR A 343 -2.26 -10.37 11.66
CA THR A 343 -3.60 -10.93 11.86
C THR A 343 -3.83 -12.18 11.02
N TYR A 344 -3.17 -12.32 9.85
CA TYR A 344 -3.16 -13.59 9.10
C TYR A 344 -2.51 -14.72 9.89
N GLY A 345 -1.35 -14.47 10.50
CA GLY A 345 -0.65 -15.43 11.35
C GLY A 345 -1.52 -15.86 12.53
N LEU A 346 -2.19 -14.91 13.20
CA LEU A 346 -3.06 -15.20 14.32
C LEU A 346 -4.29 -16.00 13.90
N ALA A 347 -4.94 -15.62 12.79
CA ALA A 347 -6.10 -16.35 12.27
C ALA A 347 -5.74 -17.79 11.87
N TYR A 348 -4.56 -18.00 11.28
CA TYR A 348 -4.06 -19.32 10.95
C TYR A 348 -3.72 -20.14 12.21
N TYR A 349 -3.11 -19.52 13.22
CA TYR A 349 -2.85 -20.14 14.52
C TYR A 349 -4.15 -20.62 15.19
N LEU A 350 -5.16 -19.75 15.30
CA LEU A 350 -6.45 -20.10 15.88
C LEU A 350 -7.16 -21.21 15.10
N LEU A 351 -7.08 -21.19 13.76
CA LEU A 351 -7.68 -22.25 12.94
C LEU A 351 -6.99 -23.59 13.18
N LYS A 352 -5.65 -23.61 13.22
CA LYS A 352 -4.88 -24.85 13.32
C LYS A 352 -4.85 -25.42 14.74
N GLU A 353 -4.62 -24.59 15.74
CA GLU A 353 -4.32 -25.02 17.11
C GLU A 353 -5.55 -24.96 18.02
N ALA A 354 -6.58 -24.18 17.65
CA ALA A 354 -7.83 -24.04 18.40
C ALA A 354 -9.06 -24.52 17.62
N HIS A 355 -8.92 -24.87 16.34
CA HIS A 355 -10.05 -25.19 15.45
C HIS A 355 -11.11 -24.07 15.41
N VAL A 356 -10.68 -22.80 15.44
CA VAL A 356 -11.55 -21.63 15.35
C VAL A 356 -11.19 -20.81 14.11
N ALA A 357 -12.14 -20.67 13.18
CA ALA A 357 -11.97 -19.85 11.99
C ALA A 357 -12.42 -18.40 12.24
N VAL A 358 -11.50 -17.44 12.16
CA VAL A 358 -11.76 -16.00 12.21
C VAL A 358 -11.23 -15.32 10.94
N VAL A 359 -11.61 -14.08 10.66
CA VAL A 359 -11.07 -13.35 9.50
C VAL A 359 -10.04 -12.30 9.94
N PRO A 360 -8.84 -12.28 9.34
CA PRO A 360 -7.80 -11.29 9.64
C PRO A 360 -8.26 -9.87 9.32
N GLY A 361 -7.99 -8.93 10.23
CA GLY A 361 -8.33 -7.51 10.08
C GLY A 361 -7.70 -6.85 8.85
N GLU A 362 -6.51 -7.33 8.44
CA GLU A 362 -5.79 -6.79 7.28
C GLU A 362 -6.62 -6.88 6.00
N ALA A 363 -7.50 -7.87 5.89
CA ALA A 363 -8.43 -7.99 4.75
C ALA A 363 -9.45 -6.83 4.68
N PHE A 364 -9.69 -6.15 5.81
CA PHE A 364 -10.62 -5.03 5.97
C PHE A 364 -9.89 -3.69 6.15
N GLY A 365 -8.57 -3.65 5.94
CA GLY A 365 -7.77 -2.43 6.09
C GLY A 365 -7.35 -2.10 7.53
N THR A 366 -7.32 -3.08 8.44
CA THR A 366 -6.86 -2.86 9.82
C THR A 366 -5.90 -3.93 10.32
N SER A 367 -4.66 -3.56 10.67
CA SER A 367 -3.62 -4.50 11.10
C SER A 367 -3.73 -4.96 12.56
N ALA A 368 -4.59 -4.32 13.35
CA ALA A 368 -4.68 -4.54 14.79
C ALA A 368 -5.81 -5.51 15.21
N HIS A 369 -6.72 -5.88 14.30
CA HIS A 369 -7.97 -6.53 14.67
C HIS A 369 -8.20 -7.88 13.97
N VAL A 370 -9.14 -8.66 14.47
CA VAL A 370 -9.72 -9.81 13.75
C VAL A 370 -11.24 -9.68 13.75
N ARG A 371 -11.89 -10.01 12.63
CA ARG A 371 -13.36 -9.99 12.56
C ARG A 371 -13.91 -11.35 12.97
N ILE A 372 -14.87 -11.32 13.88
CA ILE A 372 -15.64 -12.48 14.36
C ILE A 372 -17.12 -12.23 14.05
N SER A 373 -17.74 -13.14 13.30
CA SER A 373 -19.18 -13.17 13.10
C SER A 373 -19.85 -13.92 14.26
N PHE A 374 -20.88 -13.32 14.86
CA PHE A 374 -21.72 -13.98 15.86
C PHE A 374 -23.06 -14.46 15.28
N ALA A 375 -23.12 -14.65 13.97
CA ALA A 375 -24.24 -15.26 13.28
C ALA A 375 -24.19 -16.79 13.34
N THR A 376 -24.17 -17.32 14.56
CA THR A 376 -24.17 -18.74 14.86
C THR A 376 -24.86 -18.98 16.20
N ALA A 377 -25.14 -20.24 16.51
CA ALA A 377 -25.80 -20.63 17.75
C ALA A 377 -24.98 -20.23 18.99
N MET A 378 -25.68 -19.95 20.10
CA MET A 378 -25.07 -19.46 21.33
C MET A 378 -23.98 -20.42 21.86
N ASP A 379 -24.24 -21.72 21.86
CA ASP A 379 -23.27 -22.75 22.27
C ASP A 379 -21.97 -22.70 21.47
N ARG A 380 -22.03 -22.45 20.15
CA ARG A 380 -20.84 -22.25 19.30
C ARG A 380 -20.09 -20.97 19.62
N ILE A 381 -20.80 -19.89 20.00
CA ILE A 381 -20.17 -18.66 20.48
C ILE A 381 -19.39 -18.94 21.77
N GLU A 382 -20.02 -19.61 22.74
CA GLU A 382 -19.42 -19.94 24.02
C GLU A 382 -18.18 -20.82 23.85
N GLU A 383 -18.30 -21.88 23.05
CA GLU A 383 -17.22 -22.80 22.77
C GLU A 383 -16.07 -22.13 22.00
N GLY A 384 -16.38 -21.33 20.98
CA GLY A 384 -15.36 -20.60 20.23
C GLY A 384 -14.59 -19.60 21.09
N CYS A 385 -15.26 -18.83 21.93
CA CYS A 385 -14.60 -17.94 22.89
C CYS A 385 -13.72 -18.70 23.89
N ARG A 386 -14.19 -19.85 24.39
CA ARG A 386 -13.41 -20.71 25.29
C ARG A 386 -12.12 -21.19 24.62
N ARG A 387 -12.21 -21.71 23.38
CA ARG A 387 -11.05 -22.17 22.61
C ARG A 387 -10.07 -21.04 22.26
N ILE A 388 -10.58 -19.85 21.90
CA ILE A 388 -9.75 -18.67 21.67
C ILE A 388 -8.95 -18.33 22.94
N ARG A 389 -9.61 -18.25 24.10
CA ARG A 389 -8.96 -17.95 25.38
C ARG A 389 -7.82 -18.93 25.69
N GLU A 390 -8.09 -20.23 25.56
CA GLU A 390 -7.10 -21.28 25.81
C GLU A 390 -5.93 -21.23 24.84
N ALA A 391 -6.20 -20.93 23.56
CA ALA A 391 -5.16 -20.79 22.56
C ALA A 391 -4.30 -19.55 22.79
N LEU A 392 -4.90 -18.40 23.10
CA LEU A 392 -4.14 -17.18 23.39
C LEU A 392 -3.27 -17.32 24.65
N ALA A 393 -3.73 -18.06 25.66
CA ALA A 393 -2.95 -18.36 26.87
C ALA A 393 -1.72 -19.25 26.62
N ARG A 394 -1.67 -19.97 25.49
CA ARG A 394 -0.51 -20.78 25.08
C ARG A 394 0.54 -20.01 24.30
N LEU A 395 0.28 -18.74 23.98
CA LEU A 395 1.25 -17.89 23.30
C LEU A 395 2.35 -17.46 24.27
N GLU A 396 3.59 -17.64 23.86
CA GLU A 396 4.75 -17.25 24.63
C GLU A 396 5.20 -15.86 24.19
N GLU A 397 5.82 -15.11 25.13
CA GLU A 397 6.65 -13.98 24.70
C GLU A 397 7.69 -14.53 23.72
N PRO A 398 7.98 -13.84 22.60
CA PRO A 398 9.07 -14.27 21.75
C PRO A 398 10.29 -14.38 22.66
N ARG A 399 10.87 -15.58 22.77
CA ARG A 399 12.13 -15.74 23.50
C ARG A 399 13.02 -14.62 23.01
N ARG A 400 13.55 -13.80 23.92
CA ARG A 400 14.58 -12.81 23.56
C ARG A 400 15.68 -13.59 22.89
N LEU A 401 15.59 -13.68 21.57
CA LEU A 401 16.55 -14.37 20.76
C LEU A 401 17.85 -13.67 21.10
N ARG A 402 18.85 -14.45 21.52
CA ARG A 402 20.25 -14.04 21.45
C ARG A 402 20.42 -13.20 20.17
N PRO A 403 21.12 -12.06 20.23
CA PRO A 403 21.17 -11.09 19.13
C PRO A 403 21.25 -11.85 17.82
N ARG A 404 20.21 -11.71 17.00
CA ARG A 404 20.17 -12.30 15.66
C ARG A 404 21.50 -11.94 15.03
N ALA A 405 22.23 -12.92 14.51
CA ALA A 405 23.43 -12.64 13.73
C ALA A 405 23.06 -11.56 12.71
N LEU A 406 23.71 -10.40 12.80
CA LEU A 406 23.45 -9.30 11.88
C LEU A 406 23.56 -9.85 10.46
N ASN A 407 22.61 -9.48 9.60
CA ASN A 407 22.69 -9.85 8.19
C ASN A 407 23.71 -8.95 7.49
N ASN A 408 24.99 -9.12 7.88
CA ASN A 408 26.12 -8.34 7.40
C ASN A 408 26.98 -9.20 6.48
N VAL A 409 27.00 -8.82 5.21
CA VAL A 409 27.85 -9.48 4.22
C VAL A 409 29.17 -8.72 4.09
N VAL A 410 30.27 -9.42 4.32
CA VAL A 410 31.62 -8.86 4.17
C VAL A 410 32.15 -9.26 2.79
N THR A 411 32.44 -8.27 1.95
CA THR A 411 32.96 -8.47 0.60
C THR A 411 34.47 -8.27 0.59
N LYS A 412 35.20 -9.09 -0.19
CA LYS A 412 36.66 -8.94 -0.35
C LYS A 412 37.03 -7.57 -0.92
N VAL A 413 36.25 -7.10 -1.88
CA VAL A 413 36.34 -5.76 -2.44
C VAL A 413 35.22 -4.94 -1.80
N ALA A 414 35.57 -4.10 -0.83
CA ALA A 414 34.60 -3.33 -0.03
C ALA A 414 34.28 -1.94 -0.61
N ALA A 415 34.93 -1.55 -1.71
CA ALA A 415 34.78 -0.25 -2.35
C ALA A 415 34.43 -0.41 -3.83
N TYR A 416 34.04 0.72 -4.44
CA TYR A 416 33.74 0.77 -5.87
C TYR A 416 35.00 0.48 -6.70
N ALA A 417 34.91 -0.47 -7.62
CA ALA A 417 36.00 -0.79 -8.55
C ALA A 417 35.92 0.15 -9.77
N GLU A 418 37.05 0.45 -10.39
CA GLU A 418 37.07 1.32 -11.57
C GLU A 418 36.12 0.77 -12.64
N THR A 419 35.25 1.63 -13.19
CA THR A 419 34.34 1.27 -14.27
C THR A 419 34.78 1.91 -15.57
N ARG A 420 35.03 1.10 -16.61
CA ARG A 420 35.54 1.55 -17.91
C ARG A 420 34.50 1.41 -19.02
N PRO A 421 34.46 2.33 -20.00
CA PRO A 421 33.58 2.18 -21.14
C PRO A 421 34.06 1.05 -22.07
N VAL A 422 33.13 0.32 -22.68
CA VAL A 422 33.40 -0.70 -23.69
C VAL A 422 32.82 -0.22 -25.01
N VAL A 423 33.71 0.02 -25.98
CA VAL A 423 33.38 0.49 -27.33
C VAL A 423 33.55 -0.68 -28.30
N GLY A 424 32.58 -0.84 -29.20
CA GLY A 424 32.59 -1.87 -30.23
C GLY A 424 32.01 -3.22 -29.79
N LEU A 425 31.33 -3.89 -30.74
CA LEU A 425 30.68 -5.17 -30.51
C LEU A 425 31.67 -6.30 -30.22
N GLU A 426 32.85 -6.29 -30.84
CA GLU A 426 33.89 -7.31 -30.65
C GLU A 426 34.38 -7.37 -29.20
N SER A 427 34.81 -6.23 -28.66
CA SER A 427 35.23 -6.09 -27.25
C SER A 427 34.12 -6.53 -26.28
N ARG A 428 32.87 -6.13 -26.56
CA ARG A 428 31.72 -6.52 -25.74
C ARG A 428 31.48 -8.03 -25.79
N ASN A 429 31.51 -8.63 -26.99
CA ASN A 429 31.27 -10.06 -27.17
C ASN A 429 32.37 -10.90 -26.51
N ALA A 430 33.63 -10.45 -26.53
CA ALA A 430 34.72 -11.09 -25.81
C ALA A 430 34.48 -11.12 -24.28
N LEU A 431 34.05 -9.99 -23.71
CA LEU A 431 33.68 -9.90 -22.28
C LEU A 431 32.46 -10.75 -21.94
N LEU A 432 31.48 -10.84 -22.85
CA LEU A 432 30.31 -11.69 -22.69
C LEU A 432 30.68 -13.18 -22.69
N ALA A 433 31.56 -13.59 -23.62
CA ALA A 433 32.06 -14.97 -23.65
C ALA A 433 32.84 -15.31 -22.37
N GLU A 434 33.70 -14.40 -21.90
CA GLU A 434 34.40 -14.55 -20.63
C GLU A 434 33.43 -14.65 -19.44
N ALA A 435 32.46 -13.73 -19.32
CA ALA A 435 31.50 -13.76 -18.22
C ALA A 435 30.64 -15.03 -18.24
N SER A 436 30.17 -15.44 -19.41
CA SER A 436 29.31 -16.61 -19.58
C SER A 436 30.02 -17.92 -19.23
N ALA A 437 31.33 -18.02 -19.51
CA ALA A 437 32.15 -19.18 -19.15
C ALA A 437 32.21 -19.43 -17.63
N HIS A 438 31.90 -18.42 -16.82
CA HIS A 438 31.93 -18.46 -15.36
C HIS A 438 30.54 -18.36 -14.70
N LEU A 439 29.47 -18.42 -15.49
CA LEU A 439 28.08 -18.47 -15.04
C LEU A 439 27.52 -19.90 -15.24
N ALA A 440 28.07 -20.85 -14.49
CA ALA A 440 27.64 -22.24 -14.55
C ALA A 440 26.20 -22.41 -14.03
N PRO A 441 25.38 -23.34 -14.60
CA PRO A 441 23.96 -23.48 -14.25
C PRO A 441 23.66 -23.73 -12.76
N ASP A 442 24.58 -24.36 -12.04
CA ASP A 442 24.46 -24.70 -10.61
C ASP A 442 24.76 -23.52 -9.67
N ALA A 443 25.39 -22.47 -10.20
CA ALA A 443 25.71 -21.24 -9.46
C ALA A 443 25.15 -19.99 -10.15
N TYR A 444 24.12 -20.14 -11.00
CA TYR A 444 23.56 -19.04 -11.78
C TYR A 444 22.30 -18.44 -11.13
N PHE A 445 22.33 -17.13 -10.91
CA PHE A 445 21.18 -16.35 -10.46
C PHE A 445 20.79 -15.31 -11.51
N GLU A 446 19.50 -15.21 -11.79
CA GLU A 446 18.92 -14.22 -12.69
C GLU A 446 17.78 -13.45 -12.02
N TRP A 447 17.74 -12.13 -12.20
CA TRP A 447 16.64 -11.31 -11.72
C TRP A 447 16.36 -10.12 -12.64
N ASN A 448 15.08 -9.89 -12.96
CA ASN A 448 14.62 -8.77 -13.77
C ASN A 448 14.13 -7.63 -12.86
N ALA A 449 14.83 -6.49 -12.90
CA ALA A 449 14.47 -5.29 -12.15
C ALA A 449 13.77 -4.26 -13.02
N ALA A 450 12.63 -3.73 -12.55
CA ALA A 450 12.00 -2.53 -13.08
C ALA A 450 12.65 -1.28 -12.47
N ILE A 451 13.41 -0.54 -13.28
CA ILE A 451 14.09 0.70 -12.88
C ILE A 451 13.67 1.79 -13.85
N ALA A 452 12.90 2.77 -13.37
CA ALA A 452 12.43 3.88 -14.19
C ALA A 452 11.68 3.47 -15.48
N GLY A 453 10.89 2.39 -15.42
CA GLY A 453 10.20 1.84 -16.60
C GLY A 453 11.10 1.01 -17.53
N ILE A 454 12.38 0.88 -17.22
CA ILE A 454 13.36 0.06 -17.94
C ILE A 454 13.55 -1.26 -17.20
N VAL A 455 13.54 -2.36 -17.94
CA VAL A 455 13.87 -3.68 -17.41
C VAL A 455 15.37 -3.91 -17.51
N VAL A 456 16.05 -3.92 -16.36
CA VAL A 456 17.48 -4.25 -16.26
C VAL A 456 17.61 -5.62 -15.62
N GLN A 457 18.19 -6.57 -16.34
CA GLN A 457 18.40 -7.92 -15.85
C GLN A 457 19.78 -8.07 -15.22
N LEU A 458 19.85 -8.66 -14.03
CA LEU A 458 21.09 -9.11 -13.41
C LEU A 458 21.29 -10.60 -13.67
N ARG A 459 22.49 -10.97 -14.11
CA ARG A 459 23.00 -12.34 -14.20
C ARG A 459 24.26 -12.46 -13.37
N THR A 460 24.27 -13.33 -12.36
CA THR A 460 25.40 -13.41 -11.43
C THR A 460 25.64 -14.80 -10.87
N ASN A 461 26.90 -15.09 -10.49
CA ASN A 461 27.26 -16.25 -9.67
C ASN A 461 27.46 -15.91 -8.17
N SER A 462 27.07 -14.72 -7.76
CA SER A 462 27.11 -14.27 -6.37
C SER A 462 25.71 -14.30 -5.76
N PRO A 463 25.43 -15.21 -4.82
CA PRO A 463 24.13 -15.26 -4.15
C PRO A 463 23.84 -13.97 -3.37
N HIS A 464 24.87 -13.33 -2.80
CA HIS A 464 24.77 -12.03 -2.14
C HIS A 464 24.29 -10.92 -3.08
N LEU A 465 24.89 -10.82 -4.27
CA LEU A 465 24.49 -9.80 -5.24
C LEU A 465 23.06 -10.02 -5.72
N ALA A 466 22.68 -11.28 -5.98
CA ALA A 466 21.32 -11.63 -6.37
C ALA A 466 20.30 -11.21 -5.29
N ASP A 467 20.58 -11.57 -4.03
CA ASP A 467 19.74 -11.27 -2.87
C ASP A 467 19.58 -9.75 -2.64
N PHE A 468 20.68 -8.97 -2.68
CA PHE A 468 20.61 -7.52 -2.56
C PHE A 468 19.88 -6.86 -3.74
N TYR A 469 20.03 -7.39 -4.96
CA TYR A 469 19.38 -6.84 -6.15
C TYR A 469 17.86 -7.08 -6.14
N GLN A 470 17.45 -8.30 -5.77
CA GLN A 470 16.04 -8.67 -5.60
C GLN A 470 15.35 -7.87 -4.50
N GLU A 471 16.06 -7.61 -3.40
CA GLU A 471 15.51 -6.87 -2.27
C GLU A 471 15.30 -5.39 -2.60
N ASN A 472 16.22 -4.80 -3.39
CA ASN A 472 16.24 -3.37 -3.63
C ASN A 472 15.40 -2.92 -4.83
N PHE A 473 15.27 -3.71 -5.89
CA PHE A 473 14.51 -3.30 -7.09
C PHE A 473 13.16 -4.02 -7.19
N TYR A 474 12.19 -3.38 -7.83
CA TYR A 474 10.89 -4.00 -8.09
C TYR A 474 11.03 -5.09 -9.16
N PRO A 475 10.34 -6.24 -9.02
CA PRO A 475 10.35 -7.26 -10.05
C PRO A 475 9.70 -6.74 -11.34
N ALA A 476 10.28 -7.11 -12.48
CA ALA A 476 9.65 -6.97 -13.79
C ALA A 476 9.37 -8.35 -14.39
N ALA A 477 8.17 -8.55 -14.94
CA ALA A 477 7.91 -9.71 -15.79
C ALA A 477 8.42 -9.42 -17.21
N LEU A 478 9.09 -10.39 -17.83
CA LEU A 478 9.32 -10.42 -19.27
C LEU A 478 8.24 -11.33 -19.87
N GLU A 479 7.42 -10.81 -20.78
CA GLU A 479 6.38 -11.59 -21.45
C GLU A 479 6.90 -12.17 -22.77
N GLY A 480 6.69 -13.47 -23.00
CA GLY A 480 7.03 -14.13 -24.27
C GLY A 480 8.52 -14.03 -24.62
N ASP A 481 8.82 -13.68 -25.88
CA ASP A 481 10.19 -13.56 -26.43
C ASP A 481 10.81 -12.16 -26.24
N LEU A 482 10.29 -11.34 -25.32
CA LEU A 482 10.82 -10.00 -25.08
C LEU A 482 12.14 -10.04 -24.30
N GLU A 483 13.20 -9.51 -24.91
CA GLU A 483 14.51 -9.31 -24.27
C GLU A 483 14.46 -8.15 -23.25
N PRO A 484 15.23 -8.23 -22.15
CA PRO A 484 15.41 -7.10 -21.26
C PRO A 484 16.05 -5.91 -21.99
N HIS A 485 15.75 -4.70 -21.53
CA HIS A 485 16.29 -3.48 -22.12
C HIS A 485 17.80 -3.33 -21.87
N ALA A 486 18.30 -3.93 -20.79
CA ALA A 486 19.71 -3.95 -20.42
C ALA A 486 20.05 -5.20 -19.62
N VAL A 487 21.29 -5.68 -19.70
CA VAL A 487 21.77 -6.87 -18.97
C VAL A 487 23.08 -6.58 -18.26
N ILE A 488 23.21 -7.02 -17.01
CA ILE A 488 24.43 -6.93 -16.22
C ILE A 488 24.94 -8.34 -15.92
N TYR A 489 26.19 -8.60 -16.29
CA TYR A 489 26.90 -9.83 -15.95
C TYR A 489 27.85 -9.56 -14.78
N ALA A 490 27.46 -9.98 -13.58
CA ALA A 490 28.27 -9.81 -12.37
C ALA A 490 28.88 -11.15 -11.94
N VAL A 491 30.16 -11.34 -12.22
CA VAL A 491 30.84 -12.62 -12.04
C VAL A 491 31.98 -12.48 -11.04
N LYS A 492 32.01 -13.35 -10.04
CA LYS A 492 33.08 -13.46 -9.06
C LYS A 492 33.96 -14.69 -9.29
N ASP A 493 35.10 -14.70 -8.60
CA ASP A 493 36.04 -15.82 -8.49
C ASP A 493 36.68 -16.26 -9.82
N ILE A 494 36.90 -15.32 -10.75
CA ILE A 494 37.67 -15.54 -11.98
C ILE A 494 39.18 -15.49 -11.65
N PRO A 495 39.93 -16.59 -11.79
CA PRO A 495 41.36 -16.60 -11.46
C PRO A 495 42.18 -15.59 -12.28
N GLY A 496 43.09 -14.87 -11.64
CA GLY A 496 44.00 -13.94 -12.32
C GLY A 496 43.37 -12.63 -12.84
N ARG A 497 42.05 -12.44 -12.67
CA ARG A 497 41.35 -11.22 -13.09
C ARG A 497 41.25 -10.21 -11.96
N GLU A 498 41.59 -8.96 -12.23
CA GLU A 498 41.43 -7.86 -11.26
C GLU A 498 39.95 -7.43 -11.13
N PRO A 499 39.51 -7.00 -9.92
CA PRO A 499 38.19 -6.45 -9.73
C PRO A 499 37.94 -5.23 -10.61
N SER A 500 36.87 -5.26 -11.41
CA SER A 500 36.58 -4.21 -12.39
C SER A 500 35.10 -4.12 -12.73
N GLY A 501 34.67 -2.91 -13.08
CA GLY A 501 33.39 -2.67 -13.76
C GLY A 501 33.64 -2.33 -15.24
N LEU A 502 32.78 -2.79 -16.14
CA LEU A 502 32.78 -2.35 -17.53
C LEU A 502 31.36 -2.09 -17.98
N VAL A 503 31.15 -1.12 -18.88
CA VAL A 503 29.81 -0.80 -19.38
C VAL A 503 29.86 -0.42 -20.85
N SER A 504 28.97 -1.01 -21.64
CA SER A 504 28.71 -0.63 -23.03
C SER A 504 27.32 0.00 -23.10
N LEU A 505 27.28 1.33 -23.19
CA LEU A 505 26.02 2.08 -23.34
C LEU A 505 25.36 1.83 -24.70
N ASP A 506 26.14 1.48 -25.73
CA ASP A 506 25.62 1.20 -27.07
C ASP A 506 24.84 -0.11 -27.14
N THR A 507 25.25 -1.10 -26.34
CA THR A 507 24.62 -2.44 -26.30
C THR A 507 23.83 -2.68 -25.02
N ALA A 508 23.64 -1.64 -24.20
CA ALA A 508 23.00 -1.70 -22.89
C ALA A 508 23.50 -2.87 -22.02
N THR A 509 24.81 -3.15 -22.07
CA THR A 509 25.42 -4.30 -21.37
C THR A 509 26.41 -3.82 -20.31
N GLY A 510 26.27 -4.31 -19.08
CA GLY A 510 27.20 -4.07 -17.97
C GLY A 510 27.95 -5.33 -17.55
N PHE A 511 29.16 -5.17 -17.04
CA PHE A 511 29.98 -6.24 -16.49
C PHE A 511 30.55 -5.82 -15.13
N ALA A 512 30.52 -6.72 -14.15
CA ALA A 512 31.21 -6.56 -12.88
C ALA A 512 32.01 -7.83 -12.60
N PHE A 513 33.34 -7.74 -12.65
CA PHE A 513 34.21 -8.89 -12.46
C PHE A 513 34.90 -8.83 -11.10
N ASN A 514 34.95 -9.97 -10.40
CA ASN A 514 35.64 -10.16 -9.12
C ASN A 514 35.31 -9.14 -8.03
N THR A 515 34.11 -8.57 -8.09
CA THR A 515 33.56 -7.70 -7.05
C THR A 515 32.17 -8.16 -6.67
N ALA A 516 31.97 -8.38 -5.37
CA ALA A 516 30.67 -8.67 -4.78
C ALA A 516 30.07 -7.43 -4.10
N PHE A 517 30.68 -6.25 -4.28
CA PHE A 517 30.17 -5.01 -3.71
C PHE A 517 28.87 -4.61 -4.41
N TYR A 518 27.75 -4.63 -3.67
CA TYR A 518 26.44 -4.33 -4.22
C TYR A 518 26.37 -2.94 -4.87
N GLY A 519 27.10 -1.98 -4.29
CA GLY A 519 27.20 -0.64 -4.84
C GLY A 519 27.71 -0.60 -6.29
N GLN A 520 28.55 -1.57 -6.71
CA GLN A 520 29.01 -1.68 -8.09
C GLN A 520 27.86 -2.04 -9.04
N VAL A 521 27.11 -3.09 -8.71
CA VAL A 521 26.01 -3.61 -9.54
C VAL A 521 24.83 -2.65 -9.57
N ARG A 522 24.45 -2.09 -8.41
CA ARG A 522 23.43 -1.04 -8.28
C ARG A 522 23.70 0.10 -9.25
N THR A 523 24.94 0.57 -9.24
CA THR A 523 25.36 1.69 -10.07
C THR A 523 25.28 1.39 -11.56
N LEU A 524 25.76 0.23 -12.01
CA LEU A 524 25.63 -0.19 -13.41
C LEU A 524 24.17 -0.23 -13.83
N ALA A 525 23.28 -0.71 -12.95
CA ALA A 525 21.85 -0.78 -13.23
C ALA A 525 21.21 0.60 -13.37
N LEU A 526 21.51 1.54 -12.46
CA LEU A 526 21.03 2.91 -12.56
C LEU A 526 21.59 3.62 -13.81
N GLN A 527 22.86 3.39 -14.17
CA GLN A 527 23.46 3.98 -15.36
C GLN A 527 22.81 3.48 -16.66
N LEU A 528 22.64 2.15 -16.79
CA LEU A 528 21.99 1.53 -17.95
C LEU A 528 20.51 1.95 -18.05
N ALA A 529 19.80 1.97 -16.92
CA ALA A 529 18.42 2.45 -16.87
C ALA A 529 18.32 3.93 -17.25
N SER A 530 19.25 4.77 -16.80
CA SER A 530 19.30 6.19 -17.17
C SER A 530 19.44 6.39 -18.67
N GLU A 531 20.39 5.70 -19.30
CA GLU A 531 20.64 5.80 -20.75
C GLU A 531 19.42 5.33 -21.55
N ALA A 532 18.83 4.19 -21.16
CA ALA A 532 17.65 3.66 -21.81
C ALA A 532 16.43 4.57 -21.62
N ALA A 533 16.17 5.05 -20.39
CA ALA A 533 15.04 5.91 -20.08
C ALA A 533 15.12 7.27 -20.80
N ALA A 534 16.33 7.84 -20.92
CA ALA A 534 16.56 9.07 -21.66
C ALA A 534 16.17 8.92 -23.14
N ARG A 535 16.46 7.77 -23.76
CA ARG A 535 16.12 7.48 -25.16
C ARG A 535 14.65 7.18 -25.38
N THR A 536 14.02 6.39 -24.50
CA THR A 536 12.67 5.86 -24.72
C THR A 536 11.56 6.77 -24.19
N SER A 537 11.78 7.43 -23.06
CA SER A 537 10.74 8.18 -22.33
C SER A 537 11.09 9.65 -22.14
N GLY A 538 12.31 10.07 -22.47
CA GLY A 538 12.82 11.40 -22.20
C GLY A 538 12.98 11.73 -20.70
N ALA A 539 12.78 10.74 -19.82
CA ALA A 539 12.92 10.91 -18.38
C ALA A 539 14.39 11.07 -17.99
N LEU A 540 14.64 11.85 -16.94
CA LEU A 540 15.96 12.14 -16.42
C LEU A 540 16.17 11.36 -15.12
N LEU A 541 17.13 10.43 -15.10
CA LEU A 541 17.59 9.87 -13.83
C LEU A 541 18.62 10.83 -13.21
N ALA A 542 18.17 11.63 -12.24
CA ALA A 542 19.02 12.63 -11.58
C ALA A 542 19.73 12.01 -10.36
N HIS A 543 21.06 12.15 -10.30
CA HIS A 543 21.86 11.71 -9.15
C HIS A 543 21.90 12.78 -8.04
N CYS A 544 20.74 13.01 -7.44
CA CYS A 544 20.53 13.95 -6.34
C CYS A 544 19.71 13.34 -5.21
N ALA A 545 19.77 13.96 -4.03
CA ALA A 545 18.81 13.64 -2.98
C ALA A 545 17.50 14.37 -3.26
N ALA A 546 16.39 13.81 -2.79
CA ALA A 546 15.07 14.39 -2.94
C ALA A 546 14.33 14.40 -1.59
N LEU A 547 13.75 15.54 -1.26
CA LEU A 547 12.93 15.76 -0.06
C LEU A 547 11.55 16.26 -0.47
N ASP A 548 10.54 15.91 0.31
CA ASP A 548 9.23 16.55 0.31
C ASP A 548 9.05 17.29 1.64
N VAL A 549 8.77 18.58 1.56
CA VAL A 549 8.62 19.48 2.71
C VAL A 549 7.20 20.03 2.68
N GLY A 550 6.29 19.41 3.44
CA GLY A 550 4.88 19.83 3.47
C GLY A 550 4.18 19.81 2.11
N GLY A 551 4.56 18.90 1.20
CA GLY A 551 4.03 18.82 -0.17
C GLY A 551 4.86 19.56 -1.22
N HIS A 552 5.90 20.28 -0.83
CA HIS A 552 6.82 20.97 -1.75
C HIS A 552 8.12 20.20 -1.92
N GLY A 553 8.46 19.82 -3.15
CA GLY A 553 9.65 19.02 -3.42
C GLY A 553 10.93 19.84 -3.56
N ALA A 554 12.04 19.30 -3.07
CA ALA A 554 13.39 19.82 -3.29
C ALA A 554 14.36 18.75 -3.76
N LEU A 555 15.11 19.06 -4.81
CA LEU A 555 16.20 18.23 -5.32
C LEU A 555 17.55 18.84 -4.93
N VAL A 556 18.45 18.04 -4.36
CA VAL A 556 19.70 18.53 -3.76
C VAL A 556 20.91 17.81 -4.38
N TRP A 557 21.67 18.52 -5.21
CA TRP A 557 22.93 18.08 -5.80
C TRP A 557 24.10 18.46 -4.91
N GLY A 558 25.05 17.53 -4.76
CA GLY A 558 26.23 17.77 -3.96
C GLY A 558 27.29 16.72 -4.24
N GLY A 559 28.49 17.18 -4.58
CA GLY A 559 29.65 16.32 -4.80
C GLY A 559 30.20 15.71 -3.50
N PRO A 560 31.19 14.81 -3.59
CA PRO A 560 31.93 14.34 -2.43
C PRO A 560 32.40 15.51 -1.54
N GLY A 561 32.16 15.42 -0.23
CA GLY A 561 32.60 16.45 0.72
C GLY A 561 31.68 17.68 0.83
N SER A 562 30.59 17.78 0.07
CA SER A 562 29.68 18.95 0.07
C SER A 562 28.79 19.10 1.32
N GLY A 563 29.00 18.31 2.37
CA GLY A 563 28.13 18.30 3.56
C GLY A 563 26.72 17.73 3.35
N ARG A 564 26.35 17.25 2.14
CA ARG A 564 24.98 16.79 1.79
C ARG A 564 24.34 15.87 2.82
N THR A 565 25.07 14.84 3.28
CA THR A 565 24.53 13.90 4.28
C THR A 565 24.20 14.59 5.61
N GLY A 566 25.02 15.54 6.06
CA GLY A 566 24.75 16.28 7.29
C GLY A 566 23.56 17.21 7.15
N LEU A 567 23.46 17.90 6.00
CA LEU A 567 22.32 18.76 5.65
C LEU A 567 20.99 17.97 5.65
N LEU A 568 20.94 16.85 4.94
CA LEU A 568 19.73 16.02 4.85
C LEU A 568 19.36 15.43 6.21
N ALA A 569 20.35 14.97 6.98
CA ALA A 569 20.14 14.46 8.32
C ALA A 569 19.55 15.53 9.25
N ALA A 570 20.07 16.75 9.22
CA ALA A 570 19.53 17.86 10.00
C ALA A 570 18.10 18.22 9.56
N ALA A 571 17.84 18.27 8.25
CA ALA A 571 16.50 18.54 7.72
C ALA A 571 15.48 17.47 8.14
N LEU A 572 15.87 16.19 8.16
CA LEU A 572 14.96 15.09 8.53
C LEU A 572 14.56 15.06 10.01
N ARG A 573 15.26 15.80 10.88
CA ARG A 573 14.85 15.98 12.28
C ARG A 573 13.68 16.93 12.44
N GLU A 574 13.46 17.82 11.46
CA GLU A 574 12.37 18.78 11.48
C GLU A 574 11.05 18.12 11.06
N ASP A 575 9.94 18.53 11.66
CA ASP A 575 8.63 17.96 11.36
C ASP A 575 8.12 18.38 9.97
N GLY A 576 7.38 17.48 9.33
CA GLY A 576 6.85 17.69 7.98
C GLY A 576 7.85 17.50 6.85
N VAL A 577 9.09 17.07 7.16
CA VAL A 577 10.11 16.70 6.17
C VAL A 577 10.10 15.20 5.92
N ARG A 578 9.93 14.82 4.66
CA ARG A 578 9.93 13.43 4.20
C ARG A 578 11.08 13.19 3.24
N LEU A 579 11.87 12.15 3.49
CA LEU A 579 12.90 11.71 2.54
C LEU A 579 12.22 11.00 1.36
N VAL A 580 12.51 11.42 0.13
CA VAL A 580 12.13 10.66 -1.06
C VAL A 580 13.26 9.73 -1.48
N SER A 581 14.46 10.28 -1.66
CA SER A 581 15.66 9.53 -2.00
C SER A 581 16.90 10.20 -1.44
N SER A 582 17.94 9.41 -1.15
CA SER A 582 19.22 9.92 -0.64
C SER A 582 20.23 10.33 -1.73
N ASP A 583 20.04 9.85 -2.95
CA ASP A 583 21.06 9.95 -4.00
C ASP A 583 20.60 9.76 -5.46
N ALA A 584 19.43 9.16 -5.72
CA ALA A 584 18.92 9.03 -7.10
C ALA A 584 17.38 9.10 -7.19
N VAL A 585 16.87 9.85 -8.16
CA VAL A 585 15.43 9.91 -8.49
C VAL A 585 15.22 9.91 -10.00
N LEU A 586 14.09 9.35 -10.43
CA LEU A 586 13.60 9.53 -11.79
C LEU A 586 12.76 10.80 -11.85
N VAL A 587 13.17 11.74 -12.69
CA VAL A 587 12.44 12.97 -12.96
C VAL A 587 11.73 12.84 -14.30
N ARG A 588 10.40 12.91 -14.26
CA ARG A 588 9.55 13.03 -15.45
C ARG A 588 9.19 14.49 -15.65
N LEU A 589 9.55 15.03 -16.81
CA LEU A 589 9.29 16.42 -17.18
C LEU A 589 7.93 16.47 -17.91
N GLY A 590 6.83 16.55 -17.15
CA GLY A 590 5.47 16.66 -17.69
C GLY A 590 5.14 18.05 -18.24
N ALA A 591 3.93 18.22 -18.79
CA ALA A 591 3.49 19.49 -19.39
C ALA A 591 3.13 20.60 -18.36
N ALA A 592 2.84 20.24 -17.11
CA ALA A 592 2.45 21.19 -16.05
C ALA A 592 3.56 21.39 -15.00
N GLU A 593 4.16 20.31 -14.47
CA GLU A 593 5.22 20.36 -13.46
C GLU A 593 6.12 19.10 -13.51
N PRO A 594 7.40 19.20 -13.11
CA PRO A 594 8.27 18.03 -12.97
C PRO A 594 7.81 17.14 -11.81
N VAL A 595 7.96 15.83 -11.96
CA VAL A 595 7.67 14.85 -10.91
C VAL A 595 8.91 13.99 -10.66
N ALA A 596 9.35 13.90 -9.40
CA ALA A 596 10.46 13.07 -8.97
C ALA A 596 9.96 11.81 -8.24
N ASP A 597 10.26 10.64 -8.80
CA ASP A 597 9.89 9.33 -8.28
C ASP A 597 11.15 8.62 -7.72
N LEU A 598 11.02 7.97 -6.56
CA LEU A 598 12.03 7.04 -6.04
C LEU A 598 12.10 5.81 -6.95
N VAL A 599 13.31 5.43 -7.37
CA VAL A 599 13.55 4.29 -8.29
C VAL A 599 13.89 2.98 -7.59
N GLU A 600 14.12 3.02 -6.28
CA GLU A 600 14.48 1.88 -5.45
C GLU A 600 13.38 1.54 -4.44
N ARG A 601 13.32 0.29 -4.00
CA ARG A 601 12.44 -0.16 -2.91
C ARG A 601 13.02 0.18 -1.54
N LYS A 602 14.34 0.12 -1.43
CA LYS A 602 15.08 0.33 -0.18
C LYS A 602 16.10 1.44 -0.33
N LEU A 603 16.40 2.11 0.77
CA LEU A 603 17.46 3.12 0.79
C LEU A 603 18.80 2.43 1.00
N TYR A 604 19.76 2.70 0.11
CA TYR A 604 21.12 2.16 0.21
C TYR A 604 22.09 3.19 0.82
N LEU A 605 22.02 3.34 2.14
CA LEU A 605 22.72 4.39 2.87
C LEU A 605 24.17 4.01 3.22
N LYS A 606 25.05 5.01 3.28
CA LYS A 606 26.41 4.87 3.85
C LYS A 606 26.34 4.78 5.37
N ALA A 607 27.19 3.97 6.00
CA ALA A 607 27.25 3.80 7.46
C ALA A 607 27.28 5.13 8.23
N LYS A 608 27.96 6.16 7.68
CA LYS A 608 28.01 7.51 8.28
C LYS A 608 26.64 8.17 8.52
N TRP A 609 25.58 7.71 7.85
CA TRP A 609 24.22 8.18 8.14
C TRP A 609 23.82 7.87 9.58
N VAL A 610 24.21 6.71 10.12
CA VAL A 610 23.93 6.32 11.51
C VAL A 610 24.56 7.30 12.51
N GLY A 611 25.77 7.80 12.21
CA GLY A 611 26.40 8.84 13.04
C GLY A 611 25.76 10.23 12.92
N LYS A 612 24.90 10.48 11.92
CA LYS A 612 24.19 11.76 11.73
C LYS A 612 22.72 11.69 12.14
N LEU A 613 22.14 10.49 12.12
CA LEU A 613 20.78 10.13 12.54
C LEU A 613 20.89 8.88 13.44
N PRO A 614 21.19 9.04 14.74
CA PRO A 614 21.41 7.93 15.67
C PRO A 614 20.24 6.94 15.77
N GLU A 615 19.02 7.38 15.48
CA GLU A 615 17.82 6.54 15.41
C GLU A 615 17.95 5.38 14.42
N LEU A 616 18.78 5.52 13.37
CA LEU A 616 19.06 4.43 12.43
C LEU A 616 19.78 3.26 13.09
N GLY A 617 20.48 3.49 14.21
CA GLY A 617 21.19 2.44 14.95
C GLY A 617 20.25 1.32 15.41
N LYS A 618 19.00 1.67 15.77
CA LYS A 618 17.98 0.70 16.20
C LYS A 618 17.45 -0.15 15.04
N LEU A 619 17.66 0.29 13.79
CA LEU A 619 17.15 -0.39 12.59
C LEU A 619 18.17 -1.38 11.99
N LEU A 620 19.42 -1.37 12.46
CA LEU A 620 20.50 -2.15 11.86
C LEU A 620 20.24 -3.67 11.94
N GLU A 621 19.64 -4.15 13.02
CA GLU A 621 19.34 -5.58 13.21
C GLU A 621 18.30 -6.13 12.21
N ARG A 622 17.46 -5.25 11.65
CA ARG A 622 16.45 -5.60 10.66
C ARG A 622 16.90 -5.29 9.24
N SER A 623 18.01 -4.57 9.09
CA SER A 623 18.54 -4.12 7.80
C SER A 623 19.48 -5.17 7.19
N LYS A 624 19.59 -5.17 5.85
CA LYS A 624 20.74 -5.83 5.21
C LYS A 624 21.93 -4.90 5.34
N LEU A 625 23.04 -5.44 5.82
CA LEU A 625 24.28 -4.71 6.04
C LEU A 625 25.33 -5.25 5.06
N GLU A 626 26.17 -4.36 4.56
CA GLU A 626 27.33 -4.74 3.75
C GLU A 626 28.56 -4.03 4.30
N ASN A 627 29.63 -4.78 4.55
CA ASN A 627 30.92 -4.27 5.02
C ASN A 627 30.85 -3.46 6.32
N MET A 628 29.94 -3.78 7.24
CA MET A 628 29.93 -3.23 8.60
C MET A 628 30.90 -3.98 9.51
N VAL A 629 31.57 -3.27 10.40
CA VAL A 629 32.44 -3.85 11.43
C VAL A 629 31.59 -4.26 12.62
N VAL A 630 31.52 -5.58 12.88
CA VAL A 630 30.65 -6.19 13.90
C VAL A 630 31.42 -6.83 15.06
N SER A 631 32.76 -6.86 14.99
CA SER A 631 33.62 -7.46 16.01
C SER A 631 34.78 -6.53 16.37
N ARG A 632 35.27 -6.64 17.61
CA ARG A 632 36.38 -5.81 18.10
C ARG A 632 37.65 -5.99 17.28
N ASP A 633 37.95 -7.22 16.87
CA ASP A 633 39.10 -7.55 16.00
C ASP A 633 39.03 -6.85 14.64
N GLY A 634 37.83 -6.55 14.13
CA GLY A 634 37.64 -5.81 12.89
C GLY A 634 37.70 -4.28 13.05
N CYS A 635 37.78 -3.76 14.28
CA CYS A 635 37.78 -2.34 14.55
C CYS A 635 39.18 -1.73 14.41
N THR A 636 39.39 -0.94 13.35
CA THR A 636 40.66 -0.26 13.05
C THR A 636 40.77 1.14 13.66
N VAL A 637 39.78 1.57 14.43
CA VAL A 637 39.75 2.88 15.08
C VAL A 637 40.32 2.76 16.49
N ASP A 638 41.26 3.65 16.80
CA ASP A 638 41.81 3.82 18.15
C ASP A 638 40.82 4.64 18.98
N HIS A 639 40.02 3.93 19.79
CA HIS A 639 39.06 4.54 20.70
C HIS A 639 39.75 4.79 22.05
N PRO A 640 39.70 6.01 22.61
CA PRO A 640 40.27 6.29 23.92
C PRO A 640 39.70 5.35 25.00
N GLY A 641 40.55 4.64 25.76
CA GLY A 641 40.18 3.94 27.00
C GLY A 641 39.13 2.82 26.92
N ASP A 642 39.31 1.79 26.08
CA ASP A 642 38.36 0.67 25.90
C ASP A 642 36.91 1.09 25.55
N GLU A 643 36.71 2.32 25.06
CA GLU A 643 35.38 2.86 24.77
C GLU A 643 34.82 2.47 23.38
N CYS A 644 35.37 1.45 22.73
CA CYS A 644 34.83 1.00 21.45
C CYS A 644 33.33 0.70 21.59
N PRO A 645 32.46 1.19 20.68
CA PRO A 645 31.03 0.92 20.76
C PRO A 645 30.71 -0.58 20.87
N LEU A 646 31.51 -1.43 20.24
CA LEU A 646 31.37 -2.89 20.27
C LEU A 646 31.65 -3.47 21.67
N ASP A 647 32.64 -2.93 22.39
CA ASP A 647 32.96 -3.34 23.77
C ASP A 647 31.84 -2.93 24.74
N ARG A 648 31.06 -1.90 24.37
CA ARG A 648 29.85 -1.45 25.08
C ARG A 648 28.55 -2.12 24.61
N GLY A 649 28.64 -3.17 23.79
CA GLY A 649 27.50 -3.96 23.33
C GLY A 649 26.72 -3.37 22.15
N ALA A 650 27.27 -2.37 21.44
CA ALA A 650 26.70 -1.94 20.16
C ALA A 650 26.82 -3.06 19.12
N ALA A 651 25.86 -3.15 18.20
CA ALA A 651 25.85 -4.19 17.18
C ALA A 651 26.92 -3.98 16.09
N VAL A 652 27.33 -2.73 15.85
CA VAL A 652 28.36 -2.36 14.86
C VAL A 652 29.23 -1.21 15.37
N CYS A 653 30.49 -1.15 14.96
CA CYS A 653 31.30 0.06 15.05
C CYS A 653 31.14 0.90 13.78
N VAL A 654 30.28 1.92 13.81
CA VAL A 654 30.02 2.81 12.67
C VAL A 654 31.29 3.54 12.21
N GLU A 655 32.15 3.94 13.16
CA GLU A 655 33.39 4.68 12.88
C GLU A 655 34.42 3.83 12.13
N ALA A 656 34.52 2.54 12.48
CA ALA A 656 35.37 1.59 11.76
C ALA A 656 34.74 1.14 10.43
N SER A 657 33.43 1.33 10.24
CA SER A 657 32.68 0.92 9.04
C SER A 657 32.71 1.97 7.93
N ARG A 658 33.90 2.49 7.56
CA ARG A 658 34.02 3.60 6.57
C ARG A 658 33.36 3.30 5.22
N ASN A 659 33.48 2.06 4.76
CA ASN A 659 32.86 1.57 3.52
C ASN A 659 31.53 0.83 3.76
N GLY A 660 31.07 0.78 5.00
CA GLY A 660 29.87 0.08 5.40
C GLY A 660 28.61 0.71 4.80
N ARG A 661 27.63 -0.15 4.52
CA ARG A 661 26.37 0.21 3.88
C ARG A 661 25.20 -0.44 4.61
N VAL A 662 24.09 0.28 4.63
CA VAL A 662 22.85 -0.13 5.27
C VAL A 662 21.76 -0.06 4.20
N MET A 663 21.14 -1.19 3.91
CA MET A 663 19.95 -1.26 3.07
C MET A 663 18.72 -1.39 3.97
N LEU A 664 17.95 -0.31 4.06
CA LEU A 664 16.78 -0.22 4.94
C LEU A 664 15.49 0.00 4.16
N ASP A 665 14.38 -0.47 4.73
CA ASP A 665 13.05 -0.07 4.27
C ASP A 665 12.82 1.39 4.68
N PRO A 666 12.53 2.30 3.72
CA PRO A 666 12.40 3.72 4.03
C PRO A 666 11.24 4.03 4.98
N TYR A 667 10.20 3.20 5.06
CA TYR A 667 9.09 3.41 5.99
C TYR A 667 9.46 3.13 7.44
N TRP A 668 10.61 2.51 7.71
CA TRP A 668 11.12 2.39 9.08
C TRP A 668 11.63 3.71 9.66
N LEU A 669 11.77 4.75 8.84
CA LEU A 669 12.17 6.10 9.29
C LEU A 669 11.04 6.87 9.98
N GLY A 670 9.89 6.25 10.26
CA GLY A 670 8.71 6.92 10.84
C GLY A 670 7.48 6.90 9.93
N GLY A 671 7.36 5.88 9.07
CA GLY A 671 6.23 5.68 8.18
C GLY A 671 6.07 6.78 7.12
N ALA A 672 4.83 7.00 6.69
CA ALA A 672 4.50 8.01 5.69
C ALA A 672 4.76 9.47 6.14
N ALA A 673 4.97 9.69 7.45
CA ALA A 673 5.31 11.00 8.00
C ALA A 673 6.77 11.41 7.74
N ARG A 674 7.65 10.45 7.44
CA ARG A 674 9.11 10.68 7.27
C ARG A 674 9.65 10.18 5.94
N HIS A 675 8.83 9.49 5.14
CA HIS A 675 9.18 9.02 3.81
C HIS A 675 8.03 9.25 2.82
N ALA A 676 8.37 9.62 1.59
CA ALA A 676 7.45 9.68 0.46
C ALA A 676 8.09 9.00 -0.76
N ARG A 677 7.30 8.32 -1.59
CA ARG A 677 7.83 7.67 -2.81
C ARG A 677 7.99 8.64 -3.99
N ARG A 678 7.34 9.80 -3.90
CA ARG A 678 7.23 10.80 -4.96
C ARG A 678 7.20 12.18 -4.34
N THR A 679 7.70 13.16 -5.09
CA THR A 679 7.47 14.58 -4.83
C THR A 679 7.38 15.35 -6.16
N ALA A 680 6.73 16.52 -6.15
CA ALA A 680 6.80 17.49 -7.23
C ALA A 680 7.87 18.55 -6.89
N PRO A 681 9.09 18.48 -7.47
CA PRO A 681 10.14 19.43 -7.13
C PRO A 681 9.82 20.84 -7.64
N GLY A 682 9.70 21.79 -6.72
CA GLY A 682 9.66 23.23 -7.02
C GLY A 682 11.02 23.91 -6.84
N LEU A 683 11.96 23.26 -6.13
CA LEU A 683 13.27 23.78 -5.79
C LEU A 683 14.40 22.83 -6.24
N ALA A 684 15.41 23.37 -6.91
CA ALA A 684 16.67 22.69 -7.20
C ALA A 684 17.83 23.39 -6.48
N VAL A 685 18.61 22.62 -5.73
CA VAL A 685 19.67 23.11 -4.85
C VAL A 685 21.01 22.52 -5.29
N LEU A 686 21.96 23.38 -5.64
CA LEU A 686 23.35 23.00 -5.88
C LEU A 686 24.14 23.36 -4.62
N LEU A 687 24.71 22.36 -3.95
CA LEU A 687 25.54 22.60 -2.77
C LEU A 687 26.91 23.14 -3.18
N ALA A 688 27.28 24.28 -2.60
CA ALA A 688 28.61 24.83 -2.68
C ALA A 688 29.31 24.73 -1.32
N ARG A 689 30.63 24.85 -1.33
CA ARG A 689 31.46 24.91 -0.12
C ARG A 689 32.59 25.92 -0.30
N ASP A 690 32.21 27.15 -0.64
CA ASP A 690 33.13 28.24 -0.94
C ASP A 690 33.03 29.31 0.14
N PRO A 691 34.08 29.63 0.91
CA PRO A 691 33.99 30.61 1.98
C PRO A 691 33.65 32.03 1.51
N VAL A 692 33.74 32.32 0.21
CA VAL A 692 33.49 33.65 -0.38
C VAL A 692 32.05 33.81 -0.89
N LEU A 693 31.35 32.70 -1.17
CA LEU A 693 29.96 32.75 -1.65
C LEU A 693 28.97 33.05 -0.51
N PRO A 694 27.88 33.81 -0.77
CA PRO A 694 26.83 33.98 0.22
C PRO A 694 26.16 32.64 0.56
N MET A 695 25.46 32.59 1.71
CA MET A 695 24.75 31.38 2.15
C MET A 695 23.76 30.86 1.10
N VAL A 696 23.05 31.75 0.42
CA VAL A 696 22.14 31.42 -0.70
C VAL A 696 22.40 32.36 -1.85
N GLN A 697 22.57 31.80 -3.05
CA GLN A 697 22.67 32.55 -4.30
C GLN A 697 21.68 31.97 -5.31
N GLN A 698 20.81 32.80 -5.89
CA GLN A 698 19.97 32.37 -7.00
C GLN A 698 20.80 32.32 -8.28
N ILE A 699 20.62 31.27 -9.07
CA ILE A 699 21.31 31.08 -10.36
C ILE A 699 20.29 30.71 -11.44
N ASP A 700 20.58 31.05 -12.69
CA ASP A 700 19.70 30.67 -13.80
C ASP A 700 19.90 29.20 -14.22
N ALA A 701 18.94 28.68 -14.99
CA ALA A 701 18.90 27.29 -15.38
C ALA A 701 20.10 26.85 -16.24
N ARG A 702 20.61 27.73 -17.11
CA ARG A 702 21.74 27.44 -18.01
C ARG A 702 23.05 27.41 -17.25
N GLU A 703 23.26 28.37 -16.36
CA GLU A 703 24.39 28.39 -15.43
C GLU A 703 24.39 27.12 -14.57
N ALA A 704 23.26 26.78 -13.94
CA ALA A 704 23.14 25.60 -13.11
C ALA A 704 23.45 24.31 -13.87
N ALA A 705 22.92 24.16 -15.09
CA ALA A 705 23.21 23.00 -15.95
C ALA A 705 24.69 22.95 -16.34
N ARG A 706 25.33 24.09 -16.62
CA ARG A 706 26.76 24.17 -16.96
C ARG A 706 27.66 23.79 -15.78
N ILE A 707 27.40 24.35 -14.60
CA ILE A 707 28.13 24.02 -13.36
C ILE A 707 28.00 22.52 -13.07
N LEU A 708 26.78 22.01 -13.19
CA LEU A 708 26.53 20.60 -12.91
C LEU A 708 27.23 19.70 -13.95
N ALA A 709 27.20 20.05 -15.24
CA ALA A 709 27.88 19.32 -16.30
C ALA A 709 29.41 19.33 -16.19
N SER A 710 30.02 20.46 -15.76
CA SER A 710 31.46 20.53 -15.53
C SER A 710 31.91 19.64 -14.38
N GLY A 711 31.01 19.33 -13.45
CA GLY A 711 31.29 18.55 -12.25
C GLY A 711 32.11 19.30 -11.22
N GLN A 712 32.34 20.61 -11.41
CA GLN A 712 33.05 21.49 -10.50
C GLN A 712 32.06 22.42 -9.81
N LEU A 713 31.39 21.92 -8.77
CA LEU A 713 30.59 22.77 -7.88
C LEU A 713 31.52 23.77 -7.16
N PRO A 714 31.10 25.02 -6.93
CA PRO A 714 31.96 26.02 -6.30
C PRO A 714 32.46 25.59 -4.91
N GLY A 715 33.77 25.68 -4.70
CA GLY A 715 34.45 25.24 -3.49
C GLY A 715 34.52 23.72 -3.28
N ALA A 716 34.15 22.90 -4.26
CA ALA A 716 34.31 21.45 -4.17
C ALA A 716 35.79 21.05 -4.25
N ALA A 717 36.27 20.28 -3.27
CA ALA A 717 37.60 19.70 -3.27
C ALA A 717 37.62 18.33 -3.98
N GLY A 718 38.59 18.10 -4.86
CA GLY A 718 38.82 16.80 -5.52
C GLY A 718 38.58 16.80 -7.03
N LYS A 719 38.49 15.60 -7.62
CA LYS A 719 38.26 15.42 -9.06
C LYS A 719 36.86 15.90 -9.45
N ALA A 720 36.74 16.56 -10.60
CA ALA A 720 35.45 16.94 -11.16
C ALA A 720 34.53 15.72 -11.31
N VAL A 721 33.28 15.84 -10.87
CA VAL A 721 32.27 14.79 -10.95
C VAL A 721 31.08 15.29 -11.78
N PRO A 722 31.11 15.10 -13.11
CA PRO A 722 30.05 15.54 -14.00
C PRO A 722 28.67 15.07 -13.51
N PHE A 723 27.72 15.98 -13.55
CA PHE A 723 26.35 15.79 -13.09
C PHE A 723 26.18 15.36 -11.62
N ALA A 724 27.21 15.60 -10.81
CA ALA A 724 27.35 15.05 -9.46
C ALA A 724 27.14 13.54 -9.40
N ASN A 725 27.32 12.84 -10.54
CA ASN A 725 27.20 11.41 -10.67
C ASN A 725 28.60 10.79 -10.75
N PRO A 726 29.16 10.29 -9.63
CA PRO A 726 30.51 9.69 -9.59
C PRO A 726 30.63 8.39 -10.38
N HIS A 727 29.51 7.94 -10.95
CA HIS A 727 29.39 6.68 -11.65
C HIS A 727 29.10 6.85 -13.15
N LEU A 728 29.05 8.09 -13.64
CA LEU A 728 28.84 8.37 -15.04
C LEU A 728 30.14 8.05 -15.82
N VAL A 729 30.09 7.04 -16.67
CA VAL A 729 31.27 6.58 -17.44
C VAL A 729 31.10 6.91 -18.92
N GLY A 730 32.11 7.57 -19.49
CA GLY A 730 32.36 7.60 -20.93
C GLY A 730 31.20 8.13 -21.79
N LEU A 731 30.71 9.34 -21.48
CA LEU A 731 29.77 10.02 -22.37
C LEU A 731 30.51 10.61 -23.57
N ASP A 732 30.04 10.30 -24.77
CA ASP A 732 30.38 11.09 -25.95
C ASP A 732 29.72 12.48 -25.89
N ALA A 733 30.10 13.36 -26.83
CA ALA A 733 29.58 14.73 -26.88
C ALA A 733 28.05 14.77 -26.98
N VAL A 734 27.44 13.85 -27.75
CA VAL A 734 25.99 13.81 -27.99
C VAL A 734 25.24 13.46 -26.70
N ARG A 735 25.69 12.43 -25.98
CA ARG A 735 25.10 12.02 -24.70
C ARG A 735 25.28 13.08 -23.62
N SER A 736 26.45 13.71 -23.57
CA SER A 736 26.74 14.81 -22.64
C SER A 736 25.81 16.00 -22.89
N ASP A 737 25.62 16.38 -24.16
CA ASP A 737 24.73 17.47 -24.55
C ASP A 737 23.26 17.16 -24.25
N LEU A 738 22.81 15.91 -24.49
CA LEU A 738 21.45 15.48 -24.15
C LEU A 738 21.20 15.55 -22.63
N LEU A 739 22.13 15.04 -21.82
CA LEU A 739 21.99 15.05 -20.36
C LEU A 739 21.99 16.48 -19.82
N ARG A 740 22.83 17.36 -20.38
CA ARG A 740 22.81 18.80 -20.06
C ARG A 740 21.48 19.44 -20.42
N ALA A 741 20.93 19.16 -21.61
CA ALA A 741 19.65 19.70 -22.04
C ALA A 741 18.48 19.22 -21.14
N GLN A 742 18.50 17.97 -20.68
CA GLN A 742 17.51 17.45 -19.73
C GLN A 742 17.58 18.18 -18.37
N HIS A 743 18.80 18.43 -17.86
CA HIS A 743 18.98 19.21 -16.63
C HIS A 743 18.56 20.67 -16.81
N GLU A 744 18.88 21.31 -17.94
CA GLU A 744 18.42 22.67 -18.24
C GLU A 744 16.89 22.75 -18.25
N ARG A 745 16.20 21.76 -18.84
CA ARG A 745 14.73 21.68 -18.80
C ARG A 745 14.18 21.54 -17.39
N LEU A 746 14.79 20.69 -16.55
CA LEU A 746 14.40 20.55 -15.15
C LEU A 746 14.59 21.87 -14.38
N PHE A 747 15.73 22.51 -14.59
CA PHE A 747 16.08 23.77 -13.94
C PHE A 747 15.24 24.95 -14.44
N ALA A 748 14.77 24.94 -15.68
CA ALA A 748 13.83 25.93 -16.17
C ALA A 748 12.44 25.78 -15.53
N ALA A 749 12.09 24.58 -15.09
CA ALA A 749 10.82 24.28 -14.42
C ALA A 749 10.88 24.38 -12.88
N THR A 750 12.03 24.76 -12.32
CA THR A 750 12.25 24.84 -10.86
C THR A 750 12.97 26.12 -10.47
N LYS A 751 12.77 26.57 -9.22
CA LYS A 751 13.63 27.62 -8.66
C LYS A 751 15.01 27.03 -8.39
N VAL A 752 16.06 27.60 -8.97
CA VAL A 752 17.42 27.09 -8.78
C VAL A 752 18.24 28.00 -7.87
N VAL A 753 18.85 27.39 -6.86
CA VAL A 753 19.68 28.08 -5.88
C VAL A 753 20.97 27.31 -5.63
N MET A 754 22.01 28.06 -5.33
CA MET A 754 23.23 27.55 -4.73
C MET A 754 23.14 27.76 -3.21
N LEU A 755 23.33 26.68 -2.45
CA LEU A 755 23.32 26.71 -0.98
C LEU A 755 24.73 26.42 -0.49
N ASN A 756 25.33 27.39 0.19
CA ASN A 756 26.71 27.30 0.63
C ASN A 756 26.80 26.66 2.03
N THR A 757 27.31 25.44 2.06
CA THR A 757 27.47 24.65 3.29
C THR A 757 28.77 24.94 4.04
N ALA A 758 29.62 25.85 3.54
CA ALA A 758 30.83 26.30 4.26
C ALA A 758 30.51 27.29 5.39
N ILE A 759 29.35 27.94 5.35
CA ILE A 759 28.97 29.00 6.27
C ILE A 759 27.90 28.47 7.23
N GLY A 760 28.19 28.48 8.53
CA GLY A 760 27.27 28.04 9.58
C GLY A 760 27.25 26.53 9.83
N SER A 761 26.32 26.07 10.69
CA SER A 761 26.16 24.65 11.03
C SER A 761 25.28 23.93 10.01
N ALA A 762 25.32 22.59 10.02
CA ALA A 762 24.43 21.76 9.21
C ALA A 762 22.94 22.07 9.50
N ASP A 763 22.60 22.34 10.77
CA ASP A 763 21.24 22.72 11.17
C ASP A 763 20.85 24.10 10.62
N GLY A 764 21.78 25.07 10.59
CA GLY A 764 21.54 26.37 9.97
C GLY A 764 21.29 26.28 8.47
N ALA A 765 22.09 25.49 7.76
CA ALA A 765 21.90 25.23 6.33
C ALA A 765 20.59 24.47 6.06
N ALA A 766 20.20 23.53 6.94
CA ALA A 766 18.94 22.81 6.85
C ALA A 766 17.73 23.73 7.03
N LYS A 767 17.74 24.60 8.04
CA LYS A 767 16.69 25.61 8.21
C LYS A 767 16.54 26.47 6.97
N ARG A 768 17.65 26.92 6.39
CA ARG A 768 17.61 27.72 5.17
C ARG A 768 17.07 26.96 3.96
N LEU A 769 17.40 25.67 3.82
CA LEU A 769 16.81 24.80 2.82
C LEU A 769 15.29 24.73 2.98
N LEU A 770 14.80 24.50 4.20
CA LEU A 770 13.36 24.38 4.48
C LEU A 770 12.61 25.70 4.26
N GLU A 771 13.22 26.85 4.58
CA GLU A 771 12.70 28.18 4.27
C GLU A 771 12.59 28.45 2.76
N LEU A 772 13.43 27.84 1.94
CA LEU A 772 13.38 27.98 0.48
C LEU A 772 12.35 27.05 -0.17
N CYS A 773 11.94 25.99 0.54
CA CYS A 773 10.90 25.06 0.10
C CYS A 773 9.48 25.57 0.38
N ARG A 774 9.31 26.31 1.49
CA ARG A 774 8.07 27.00 1.86
C ARG A 774 7.96 28.30 1.06
#